data_AF-A0A425CAZ6-F1
#
_entry.id   AF-A0A425CAZ6-F1
#
_cell.length_a   1.000
_cell.length_b   1.000
_cell.length_c   1.000
_cell.angle_alpha   90.00
_cell.angle_beta   90.00
_cell.angle_gamma   90.00
#
_symmetry.space_group_name_H-M   'P 1'
#
loop_
_entity.id
_entity.type
_entity.pdbx_description
1 polymer ?
#
loop_
_entity_poly.entity_id
_entity_poly.type
_entity_poly.pdbx_seq_one_letter_code
_entity_poly.pdbx_strand_id
1 'polypeptide(L)'
;MVLRVSKCLKEYTSARRSGSAHQMVLLIDDNFQYRSLRKRFFHLATKAKCGFGLVYVNTPITTCRERNAVRGDSARVPDEVFERMVTVFEAPNGCQTSWEVNTWEVKQMEDAANIEEAMNALIQQASREGKKRRLAQMDAQRKAAQQHRDRLSTQQSVLHLVDLQLRQWISTQLQDENTLTSGLPKSQLAFQLNQRKKSYLASMIQSYSNIVDSIHVQGKSIKEVFMLLPRLRHRVPRWPSLFTLRSCSSRTNNNDTLRSTNVRVRYAPSPTGFLHLGGLRTALFNYLFAKSCGGQFILRIEDTDKTRQVEGSVEALVDSLKWCGVEEDEGPNLGGPYGPYIQSQRLPIYQEAAKKLIESGHAYRCFCTSERLQKLRESQTRHGEATMYDRACLGLDEKEVEERVARGEPYTIRLKIPDGKTAVKDMLRGYVQFDHGGIDDQVLMKSDGYPTYHLANVVDDHAMRISHVIRGEEWLPSTPKHVILYKALGYEAPTWAHLGLLLNEDRTKLSKRQGDVAVEDFRTTSILTLHFNSRAQDKGFIPSGLVNFVALLGWNPADGNNQEIFAMKELEKLFSIDHVNKAGSVVNVDRLRWINSRHVRTLFAEEVASDEHKLAVVNDVLLMISSDLEEVGLPSTPADVVEKFGLDYIWRAMYLMKERVSVLPEFGLLCMPFFTNPDLSSSVAQDMKIMYIDESTADLVADVCSNLCNLSDEEFTPDHITKSIKAVAKNRKLGLKKVLMPVRYYLTGMDVGAGLGDTIELLGLETVLRRLKFSEVTCIT
;
A
#
# COMPACT_ATOMS: atom_id res chain seq x y z
N MET A 1 -14.15 -8.62 17.85
CA MET A 1 -14.82 -7.54 18.62
C MET A 1 -15.43 -6.45 17.74
N VAL A 2 -14.67 -5.76 16.86
CA VAL A 2 -15.19 -4.69 15.97
C VAL A 2 -16.39 -5.12 15.11
N LEU A 3 -16.38 -6.34 14.57
CA LEU A 3 -17.51 -6.91 13.80
C LEU A 3 -18.77 -7.11 14.66
N ARG A 4 -18.63 -7.59 15.91
CA ARG A 4 -19.74 -7.73 16.86
C ARG A 4 -20.33 -6.37 17.22
N VAL A 5 -19.49 -5.37 17.49
CA VAL A 5 -19.94 -4.00 17.79
C VAL A 5 -20.59 -3.34 16.57
N SER A 6 -20.08 -3.58 15.36
CA SER A 6 -20.72 -3.09 14.13
C SER A 6 -22.09 -3.72 13.91
N LYS A 7 -22.29 -4.99 14.28
CA LYS A 7 -23.60 -5.66 14.23
C LYS A 7 -24.56 -5.04 15.24
N CYS A 8 -24.15 -4.90 16.51
CA CYS A 8 -24.97 -4.27 17.56
C CYS A 8 -25.36 -2.82 17.22
N LEU A 9 -24.45 -2.03 16.63
CA LEU A 9 -24.75 -0.64 16.22
C LEU A 9 -25.72 -0.58 15.03
N LYS A 10 -25.69 -1.56 14.11
CA LYS A 10 -26.66 -1.68 13.01
C LYS A 10 -28.05 -2.07 13.53
N GLU A 11 -28.12 -3.04 14.44
CA GLU A 11 -29.36 -3.43 15.12
C GLU A 11 -29.95 -2.25 15.91
N TYR A 12 -29.11 -1.50 16.64
CA TYR A 12 -29.49 -0.29 17.36
C TYR A 12 -30.04 0.82 16.45
N THR A 13 -29.38 1.09 15.32
CA THR A 13 -29.87 2.11 14.36
C THR A 13 -31.17 1.69 13.70
N SER A 14 -31.39 0.39 13.51
CA SER A 14 -32.66 -0.16 13.03
C SER A 14 -33.77 0.05 14.08
N ALA A 15 -33.53 -0.33 15.33
CA ALA A 15 -34.49 -0.19 16.44
C ALA A 15 -34.86 1.27 16.77
N ARG A 16 -33.91 2.21 16.65
CA ARG A 16 -34.17 3.64 16.85
C ARG A 16 -35.12 4.23 15.80
N ARG A 17 -35.14 3.69 14.58
CA ARG A 17 -36.05 4.12 13.50
C ARG A 17 -37.49 3.66 13.73
N SER A 18 -37.70 2.58 14.50
CA SER A 18 -39.03 2.05 14.85
C SER A 18 -39.69 2.70 16.07
N GLY A 19 -39.15 3.80 16.61
CA GLY A 19 -39.82 4.62 17.61
C GLY A 19 -39.77 4.10 19.07
N SER A 20 -39.01 3.05 19.36
CA SER A 20 -38.78 2.61 20.74
C SER A 20 -37.73 3.50 21.44
N ALA A 21 -37.87 3.66 22.76
CA ALA A 21 -37.21 4.64 23.62
C ALA A 21 -35.66 4.73 23.47
N HIS A 22 -35.08 5.82 23.98
CA HIS A 22 -33.65 6.14 23.96
C HIS A 22 -32.77 5.03 24.58
N GLN A 23 -32.43 4.02 23.79
CA GLN A 23 -31.49 2.98 24.20
C GLN A 23 -30.06 3.53 24.18
N MET A 24 -29.24 3.12 25.16
CA MET A 24 -27.81 3.43 25.25
C MET A 24 -27.04 2.14 25.04
N VAL A 25 -26.06 2.13 24.14
CA VAL A 25 -25.17 0.97 23.94
C VAL A 25 -23.92 1.20 24.77
N LEU A 26 -23.72 0.37 25.81
CA LEU A 26 -22.51 0.38 26.63
C LEU A 26 -21.55 -0.70 26.11
N LEU A 27 -20.32 -0.29 25.81
CA LEU A 27 -19.24 -1.19 25.42
C LEU A 27 -18.22 -1.23 26.57
N ILE A 28 -17.99 -2.41 27.10
CA ILE A 28 -17.03 -2.65 28.18
C ILE A 28 -15.87 -3.46 27.58
N ASP A 29 -14.67 -2.90 27.62
CA ASP A 29 -13.45 -3.54 27.13
C ASP A 29 -12.24 -3.04 27.93
N ASP A 30 -11.36 -3.96 28.31
CA ASP A 30 -10.15 -3.74 29.12
C ASP A 30 -8.91 -3.39 28.28
N ASN A 31 -9.01 -3.43 26.94
CA ASN A 31 -7.91 -3.27 25.99
C ASN A 31 -7.93 -1.93 25.23
N PHE A 32 -8.69 -0.93 25.67
CA PHE A 32 -8.66 0.44 25.10
C PHE A 32 -7.48 1.30 25.56
N GLN A 33 -6.33 0.66 25.72
CA GLN A 33 -5.08 1.24 26.19
C GLN A 33 -4.52 2.26 25.18
N TYR A 34 -4.77 2.07 23.88
CA TYR A 34 -4.30 2.97 22.81
C TYR A 34 -5.41 3.88 22.29
N ARG A 35 -5.07 5.14 22.04
CA ARG A 35 -5.95 6.13 21.39
C ARG A 35 -6.41 5.68 20.01
N SER A 36 -5.55 5.00 19.26
CA SER A 36 -5.88 4.48 17.91
C SER A 36 -7.03 3.47 17.93
N LEU A 37 -7.12 2.64 18.99
CA LEU A 37 -8.21 1.69 19.20
C LEU A 37 -9.51 2.44 19.51
N ARG A 38 -9.50 3.36 20.47
CA ARG A 38 -10.67 4.20 20.82
C ARG A 38 -11.20 4.99 19.62
N LYS A 39 -10.30 5.52 18.78
CA LYS A 39 -10.65 6.28 17.57
C LYS A 39 -11.42 5.44 16.55
N ARG A 40 -11.15 4.13 16.43
CA ARG A 40 -11.91 3.23 15.55
C ARG A 40 -13.37 3.15 15.97
N PHE A 41 -13.65 3.11 17.27
CA PHE A 41 -15.02 3.10 17.80
C PHE A 41 -15.72 4.44 17.63
N PHE A 42 -15.01 5.56 17.78
CA PHE A 42 -15.53 6.88 17.43
C PHE A 42 -15.97 6.96 15.96
N HIS A 43 -15.14 6.49 15.03
CA HIS A 43 -15.51 6.45 13.61
C HIS A 43 -16.70 5.54 13.34
N LEU A 44 -16.78 4.39 14.01
CA LEU A 44 -17.90 3.47 13.88
C LEU A 44 -19.21 4.10 14.40
N ALA A 45 -19.18 4.76 15.54
CA ALA A 45 -20.31 5.50 16.09
C ALA A 45 -20.74 6.65 15.16
N THR A 46 -19.77 7.39 14.60
CA THR A 46 -20.03 8.47 13.63
C THR A 46 -20.71 7.93 12.37
N LYS A 47 -20.21 6.82 11.81
CA LYS A 47 -20.79 6.14 10.64
C LYS A 47 -22.22 5.65 10.93
N ALA A 48 -22.47 5.21 12.16
CA ALA A 48 -23.78 4.81 12.65
C ALA A 48 -24.66 5.99 13.12
N LYS A 49 -24.23 7.25 12.97
CA LYS A 49 -24.94 8.46 13.45
C LYS A 49 -25.31 8.40 14.95
N CYS A 50 -24.45 7.76 15.75
CA CYS A 50 -24.59 7.61 17.19
C CYS A 50 -23.69 8.60 17.93
N GLY A 51 -24.08 9.00 19.15
CA GLY A 51 -23.20 9.73 20.04
C GLY A 51 -22.06 8.85 20.53
N PHE A 52 -20.88 9.43 20.73
CA PHE A 52 -19.72 8.73 21.27
C PHE A 52 -19.26 9.41 22.57
N GLY A 53 -18.96 8.59 23.56
CA GLY A 53 -18.35 9.01 24.81
C GLY A 53 -17.61 7.83 25.44
N LEU A 54 -16.70 8.15 26.35
CA LEU A 54 -15.79 7.20 26.98
C LEU A 54 -15.99 7.24 28.48
N VAL A 55 -16.10 6.08 29.12
CA VAL A 55 -15.93 5.99 30.57
C VAL A 55 -14.50 5.55 30.80
N TYR A 56 -13.71 6.39 31.45
CA TYR A 56 -12.32 6.13 31.77
C TYR A 56 -12.17 5.97 33.27
N VAL A 57 -11.82 4.76 33.73
CA VAL A 57 -11.55 4.51 35.13
C VAL A 57 -10.07 4.76 35.39
N ASN A 58 -9.76 5.87 36.05
CA ASN A 58 -8.39 6.23 36.36
C ASN A 58 -7.95 5.53 37.66
N THR A 59 -7.37 4.33 37.53
CA THR A 59 -6.91 3.55 38.70
C THR A 59 -5.41 3.75 38.91
N PRO A 60 -4.96 4.24 40.08
CA PRO A 60 -3.54 4.34 40.39
C PRO A 60 -2.86 2.96 40.42
N ILE A 61 -1.58 2.91 40.01
CA ILE A 61 -0.78 1.67 40.03
C ILE A 61 -0.67 1.07 41.43
N THR A 62 -0.68 1.90 42.48
CA THR A 62 -0.69 1.47 43.89
C THR A 62 -1.93 0.63 44.19
N THR A 63 -3.11 1.09 43.79
CA THR A 63 -4.38 0.35 43.93
C THR A 63 -4.39 -0.93 43.11
N CYS A 64 -3.79 -0.95 41.92
CA CYS A 64 -3.65 -2.17 41.13
C CYS A 64 -2.78 -3.22 41.85
N ARG A 65 -1.65 -2.78 42.44
CA ARG A 65 -0.73 -3.64 43.20
C ARG A 65 -1.37 -4.17 44.47
N GLU A 66 -2.06 -3.32 45.23
CA GLU A 66 -2.81 -3.70 46.44
C GLU A 66 -3.87 -4.76 46.11
N ARG A 67 -4.69 -4.54 45.07
CA ARG A 67 -5.70 -5.53 44.64
C ARG A 67 -5.08 -6.83 44.12
N ASN A 68 -3.93 -6.75 43.47
CA ASN A 68 -3.21 -7.92 42.98
C ASN A 68 -2.55 -8.73 44.11
N ALA A 69 -2.16 -8.08 45.21
CA ALA A 69 -1.58 -8.73 46.38
C ALA A 69 -2.57 -9.62 47.15
N VAL A 70 -3.88 -9.40 46.98
CA VAL A 70 -4.96 -10.20 47.61
C VAL A 70 -5.32 -11.44 46.76
N ARG A 71 -4.75 -11.58 45.56
CA ARG A 71 -5.01 -12.74 44.68
C ARG A 71 -4.17 -13.95 45.14
N GLY A 72 -4.70 -15.16 44.98
CA GLY A 72 -3.94 -16.39 45.22
C GLY A 72 -2.73 -16.51 44.30
N ASP A 73 -1.68 -17.23 44.73
CA ASP A 73 -0.37 -17.26 44.06
C ASP A 73 -0.43 -17.66 42.58
N SER A 74 -1.37 -18.53 42.19
CA SER A 74 -1.57 -18.95 40.79
C SER A 74 -2.22 -17.89 39.89
N ALA A 75 -2.83 -16.85 40.46
CA ALA A 75 -3.55 -15.79 39.76
C ALA A 75 -2.90 -14.40 39.94
N ARG A 76 -1.76 -14.35 40.63
CA ARG A 76 -1.02 -13.12 40.89
C ARG A 76 -0.26 -12.69 39.63
N VAL A 77 -0.48 -11.45 39.21
CA VAL A 77 0.22 -10.87 38.06
C VAL A 77 1.58 -10.32 38.51
N PRO A 78 2.70 -10.57 37.80
CA PRO A 78 4.00 -10.02 38.18
C PRO A 78 4.05 -8.49 38.15
N ASP A 79 4.82 -7.89 39.06
CA ASP A 79 4.88 -6.42 39.21
C ASP A 79 5.41 -5.70 37.95
N GLU A 80 6.31 -6.36 37.21
CA GLU A 80 6.86 -5.89 35.93
C GLU A 80 5.78 -5.68 34.85
N VAL A 81 4.66 -6.41 34.93
CA VAL A 81 3.55 -6.27 33.98
C VAL A 81 2.82 -4.95 34.23
N PHE A 82 2.60 -4.55 35.49
CA PHE A 82 1.98 -3.26 35.80
C PHE A 82 2.85 -2.09 35.34
N GLU A 83 4.17 -2.19 35.50
CA GLU A 83 5.12 -1.16 35.05
C GLU A 83 5.12 -1.04 33.53
N ARG A 84 5.14 -2.17 32.81
CA ARG A 84 5.01 -2.19 31.35
C ARG A 84 3.68 -1.60 30.89
N MET A 85 2.57 -1.96 31.53
CA MET A 85 1.24 -1.46 31.15
C MET A 85 1.14 0.05 31.32
N VAL A 86 1.71 0.63 32.39
CA VAL A 86 1.71 2.09 32.60
C VAL A 86 2.47 2.84 31.48
N THR A 87 3.56 2.28 30.96
CA THR A 87 4.31 2.91 29.84
C THR A 87 3.56 2.92 28.51
N VAL A 88 2.58 2.01 28.36
CA VAL A 88 1.85 1.79 27.11
C VAL A 88 0.47 2.45 27.12
N PHE A 89 -0.07 2.73 28.30
CA PHE A 89 -1.42 3.25 28.47
C PHE A 89 -1.53 4.74 28.10
N GLU A 90 -2.34 5.05 27.09
CA GLU A 90 -2.63 6.41 26.64
C GLU A 90 -3.97 6.87 27.23
N ALA A 91 -3.95 7.61 28.34
CA ALA A 91 -5.17 8.18 28.94
C ALA A 91 -5.91 9.09 27.93
N PRO A 92 -7.26 9.08 27.90
CA PRO A 92 -8.01 9.97 27.01
C PRO A 92 -7.74 11.44 27.30
N ASN A 93 -7.56 12.25 26.26
CA ASN A 93 -7.24 13.67 26.39
C ASN A 93 -8.14 14.52 25.49
N GLY A 94 -9.27 14.95 26.05
CA GLY A 94 -10.25 15.80 25.39
C GLY A 94 -9.77 17.22 25.05
N CYS A 95 -8.66 17.68 25.66
CA CYS A 95 -8.07 19.00 25.38
C CYS A 95 -7.20 18.96 24.11
N GLN A 96 -6.55 17.84 23.83
CA GLN A 96 -5.74 17.64 22.62
C GLN A 96 -6.52 16.99 21.47
N THR A 97 -7.58 16.25 21.78
CA THR A 97 -8.38 15.54 20.78
C THR A 97 -9.87 15.79 20.95
N SER A 98 -10.45 16.50 19.98
CA SER A 98 -11.83 16.98 20.04
C SER A 98 -12.89 15.87 20.09
N TRP A 99 -12.57 14.65 19.65
CA TRP A 99 -13.48 13.50 19.68
C TRP A 99 -13.44 12.71 21.00
N GLU A 100 -12.42 12.92 21.84
CA GLU A 100 -12.37 12.39 23.22
C GLU A 100 -12.95 13.40 24.23
N VAL A 101 -13.51 14.52 23.76
CA VAL A 101 -14.08 15.58 24.63
C VAL A 101 -15.21 15.07 25.52
N ASN A 102 -15.89 14.01 25.10
CA ASN A 102 -16.94 13.32 25.86
C ASN A 102 -16.37 12.14 26.67
N THR A 103 -15.20 12.30 27.28
CA THR A 103 -14.67 11.35 28.27
C THR A 103 -15.19 11.71 29.66
N TRP A 104 -15.66 10.69 30.38
CA TRP A 104 -16.06 10.69 31.76
C TRP A 104 -15.02 9.95 32.58
N GLU A 105 -14.25 10.69 33.39
CA GLU A 105 -13.24 10.10 34.25
C GLU A 105 -13.86 9.67 35.58
N VAL A 106 -13.72 8.40 35.92
CA VAL A 106 -14.12 7.81 37.21
C VAL A 106 -12.85 7.74 38.05
N LYS A 107 -12.75 8.62 39.05
CA LYS A 107 -11.53 8.79 39.86
C LYS A 107 -11.42 7.79 41.00
N GLN A 108 -12.54 7.34 41.55
CA GLN A 108 -12.66 6.31 42.60
C GLN A 108 -14.01 5.59 42.46
N MET A 109 -14.03 4.26 42.56
CA MET A 109 -15.24 3.49 42.85
C MET A 109 -15.08 2.93 44.26
N GLU A 110 -15.52 3.68 45.26
CA GLU A 110 -15.30 3.31 46.67
C GLU A 110 -16.53 2.74 47.39
N ASP A 111 -17.75 2.80 46.83
CA ASP A 111 -18.95 2.32 47.55
C ASP A 111 -19.97 1.56 46.67
N ALA A 112 -19.53 0.60 45.85
CA ALA A 112 -20.47 -0.30 45.17
C ALA A 112 -20.40 -1.70 45.78
N ALA A 113 -21.51 -2.17 46.37
CA ALA A 113 -21.56 -3.48 47.00
C ALA A 113 -21.58 -4.62 45.96
N ASN A 114 -21.96 -4.33 44.71
CA ASN A 114 -21.96 -5.26 43.59
C ASN A 114 -21.82 -4.57 42.21
N ILE A 115 -21.60 -5.38 41.16
CA ILE A 115 -21.37 -4.93 39.78
C ILE A 115 -22.58 -4.18 39.19
N GLU A 116 -23.80 -4.58 39.57
CA GLU A 116 -25.03 -4.01 39.04
C GLU A 116 -25.25 -2.57 39.55
N GLU A 117 -24.99 -2.33 40.84
CA GLU A 117 -24.98 -0.98 41.42
C GLU A 117 -23.90 -0.08 40.78
N ALA A 118 -22.70 -0.61 40.55
CA ALA A 118 -21.62 0.12 39.88
C ALA A 118 -22.01 0.51 38.45
N MET A 119 -22.62 -0.42 37.69
CA MET A 119 -23.08 -0.16 36.33
C MET A 119 -24.24 0.86 36.29
N ASN A 120 -25.19 0.75 37.21
CA ASN A 120 -26.31 1.69 37.30
C ASN A 120 -25.84 3.11 37.68
N ALA A 121 -24.88 3.24 38.58
CA ALA A 121 -24.26 4.52 38.92
C ALA A 121 -23.54 5.15 37.72
N LEU A 122 -22.76 4.36 36.97
CA LEU A 122 -22.10 4.79 35.73
C LEU A 122 -23.09 5.27 34.67
N ILE A 123 -24.18 4.52 34.44
CA ILE A 123 -25.21 4.86 33.45
C ILE A 123 -25.94 6.16 33.86
N GLN A 124 -26.25 6.34 35.15
CA GLN A 124 -26.87 7.56 35.64
C GLN A 124 -25.95 8.78 35.50
N GLN A 125 -24.65 8.64 35.82
CA GLN A 125 -23.66 9.71 35.65
C GLN A 125 -23.50 10.10 34.17
N ALA A 126 -23.34 9.13 33.27
CA ALA A 126 -23.25 9.35 31.83
C ALA A 126 -24.50 10.06 31.27
N SER A 127 -25.68 9.70 31.77
CA SER A 127 -26.95 10.31 31.37
C SER A 127 -27.12 11.76 31.85
N ARG A 128 -26.61 12.09 33.05
CA ARG A 128 -26.67 13.46 33.62
C ARG A 128 -25.71 14.41 32.92
N GLU A 129 -24.50 13.97 32.61
CA GLU A 129 -23.48 14.82 31.96
C GLU A 129 -23.66 14.93 30.44
N GLY A 130 -24.21 13.91 29.79
CA GLY A 130 -24.60 13.96 28.37
C GLY A 130 -25.62 15.05 28.03
N LYS A 131 -26.44 15.48 29.01
CA LYS A 131 -27.35 16.64 28.86
C LYS A 131 -26.62 17.99 28.93
N LYS A 132 -25.56 18.12 29.74
CA LYS A 132 -24.79 19.38 29.88
C LYS A 132 -23.92 19.70 28.65
N ARG A 133 -23.41 18.68 27.94
CA ARG A 133 -22.51 18.87 26.78
C ARG A 133 -23.20 18.94 25.41
N ARG A 134 -24.53 18.79 25.35
CA ARG A 134 -25.31 18.91 24.10
C ARG A 134 -25.43 20.37 23.59
N LEU A 135 -24.93 21.35 24.34
CA LEU A 135 -24.95 22.80 24.03
C LEU A 135 -23.58 23.38 23.65
N ALA A 136 -22.76 22.63 22.90
CA ALA A 136 -21.56 23.18 22.27
C ALA A 136 -21.60 23.03 20.74
N GLN A 137 -22.67 23.53 20.11
CA GLN A 137 -22.61 23.97 18.72
C GLN A 137 -21.73 25.22 18.64
N MET A 138 -20.41 25.07 18.61
CA MET A 138 -19.48 26.19 18.32
C MET A 138 -18.36 25.81 17.33
N ASP A 139 -18.57 24.78 16.51
CA ASP A 139 -17.58 24.34 15.51
C ASP A 139 -17.72 25.03 14.15
N ALA A 140 -18.85 25.67 13.83
CA ALA A 140 -19.00 26.40 12.57
C ALA A 140 -18.29 27.77 12.63
N GLN A 141 -18.43 28.51 13.73
CA GLN A 141 -17.86 29.86 13.87
C GLN A 141 -16.34 29.84 14.09
N ARG A 142 -15.80 28.88 14.85
CA ARG A 142 -14.34 28.75 15.04
C ARG A 142 -13.61 28.31 13.78
N LYS A 143 -14.22 27.43 12.98
CA LYS A 143 -13.66 26.99 11.69
C LYS A 143 -13.73 28.12 10.65
N ALA A 144 -14.81 28.90 10.64
CA ALA A 144 -14.92 30.10 9.82
C ALA A 144 -13.91 31.19 10.24
N ALA A 145 -13.71 31.42 11.53
CA ALA A 145 -12.71 32.37 12.04
C ALA A 145 -11.27 31.93 11.74
N GLN A 146 -10.96 30.63 11.84
CA GLN A 146 -9.66 30.10 11.46
C GLN A 146 -9.42 30.22 9.95
N GLN A 147 -10.40 29.82 9.13
CA GLN A 147 -10.31 30.00 7.67
C GLN A 147 -10.22 31.48 7.26
N HIS A 148 -10.87 32.37 7.99
CA HIS A 148 -10.77 33.81 7.76
C HIS A 148 -9.38 34.35 8.13
N ARG A 149 -8.80 33.92 9.26
CA ARG A 149 -7.42 34.25 9.65
C ARG A 149 -6.38 33.70 8.67
N ASP A 150 -6.56 32.46 8.21
CA ASP A 150 -5.66 31.84 7.23
C ASP A 150 -5.79 32.53 5.85
N ARG A 151 -7.00 32.97 5.47
CA ARG A 151 -7.21 33.79 4.26
C ARG A 151 -6.56 35.17 4.38
N LEU A 152 -6.68 35.84 5.53
CA LEU A 152 -6.04 37.13 5.78
C LEU A 152 -4.50 37.01 5.76
N SER A 153 -3.94 35.96 6.39
CA SER A 153 -2.50 35.66 6.36
C SER A 153 -2.01 35.37 4.95
N THR A 154 -2.79 34.64 4.14
CA THR A 154 -2.47 34.35 2.74
C THR A 154 -2.54 35.61 1.88
N GLN A 155 -3.53 36.49 2.10
CA GLN A 155 -3.67 37.76 1.39
C GLN A 155 -2.58 38.79 1.75
N GLN A 156 -1.95 38.67 2.92
CA GLN A 156 -0.81 39.49 3.34
C GLN A 156 0.54 38.92 2.88
N SER A 157 0.58 37.69 2.36
CA SER A 157 1.81 37.07 1.87
C SER A 157 2.27 37.71 0.56
N VAL A 158 3.46 38.28 0.58
CA VAL A 158 4.11 38.87 -0.60
C VAL A 158 4.23 37.84 -1.73
N LEU A 159 4.51 36.58 -1.41
CA LEU A 159 4.58 35.48 -2.40
C LEU A 159 3.22 35.21 -3.06
N HIS A 160 2.13 35.29 -2.30
CA HIS A 160 0.79 35.09 -2.84
C HIS A 160 0.35 36.26 -3.72
N LEU A 161 0.69 37.49 -3.33
CA LEU A 161 0.43 38.68 -4.13
C LEU A 161 1.23 38.68 -5.45
N VAL A 162 2.47 38.18 -5.43
CA VAL A 162 3.29 37.95 -6.63
C VAL A 162 2.66 36.89 -7.53
N ASP A 163 2.20 35.75 -6.99
CA ASP A 163 1.50 34.70 -7.76
C ASP A 163 0.20 35.23 -8.41
N LEU A 164 -0.59 36.02 -7.67
CA LEU A 164 -1.80 36.66 -8.19
C LEU A 164 -1.50 37.62 -9.35
N GLN A 165 -0.51 38.51 -9.20
CA GLN A 165 -0.11 39.45 -10.25
C GLN A 165 0.44 38.72 -11.48
N LEU A 166 1.22 37.65 -11.29
CA LEU A 166 1.72 36.83 -12.40
C LEU A 166 0.58 36.15 -13.16
N ARG A 167 -0.40 35.57 -12.44
CA ARG A 167 -1.57 34.94 -13.08
C ARG A 167 -2.42 35.96 -13.84
N GLN A 168 -2.60 37.15 -13.27
CA GLN A 168 -3.39 38.21 -13.89
C GLN A 168 -2.68 38.75 -15.14
N TRP A 169 -1.37 39.00 -15.06
CA TRP A 169 -0.55 39.39 -16.21
C TRP A 169 -0.58 38.33 -17.32
N ILE A 170 -0.38 37.05 -16.98
CA ILE A 170 -0.49 35.93 -17.95
C ILE A 170 -1.89 35.90 -18.56
N SER A 171 -2.94 36.12 -17.77
CA SER A 171 -4.32 36.15 -18.27
C SER A 171 -4.58 37.31 -19.23
N THR A 172 -4.02 38.49 -18.98
CA THR A 172 -4.15 39.66 -19.86
C THR A 172 -3.39 39.45 -21.16
N GLN A 173 -2.18 38.90 -21.10
CA GLN A 173 -1.38 38.56 -22.29
C GLN A 173 -2.04 37.47 -23.15
N LEU A 174 -2.80 36.57 -22.53
CA LEU A 174 -3.60 35.58 -23.24
C LEU A 174 -4.91 36.14 -23.83
N GLN A 175 -5.33 37.34 -23.43
CA GLN A 175 -6.54 38.02 -23.93
C GLN A 175 -6.26 38.99 -25.11
N ASP A 176 -5.01 39.46 -25.27
CA ASP A 176 -4.66 40.48 -26.28
C ASP A 176 -4.50 39.96 -27.73
N GLU A 177 -4.66 38.66 -27.99
CA GLU A 177 -4.73 38.14 -29.35
C GLU A 177 -6.10 37.49 -29.62
N ASN A 178 -7.02 38.35 -30.04
CA ASN A 178 -8.42 38.04 -30.32
C ASN A 178 -8.60 37.22 -31.62
N THR A 179 -7.97 36.04 -31.69
CA THR A 179 -8.22 35.02 -32.73
C THR A 179 -8.19 33.63 -32.10
N LEU A 180 -9.26 33.27 -31.39
CA LEU A 180 -9.61 31.87 -31.15
C LEU A 180 -10.98 31.61 -31.76
N THR A 181 -10.90 30.97 -32.92
CA THR A 181 -11.98 30.46 -33.78
C THR A 181 -13.06 29.74 -32.98
N SER A 182 -14.30 30.23 -33.07
CA SER A 182 -15.50 29.52 -32.66
C SER A 182 -15.66 28.24 -33.49
N GLY A 183 -15.87 27.09 -32.83
CA GLY A 183 -16.25 25.83 -33.49
C GLY A 183 -15.42 24.58 -33.18
N LEU A 184 -14.32 24.67 -32.42
CA LEU A 184 -13.50 23.49 -32.10
C LEU A 184 -13.98 22.73 -30.85
N PRO A 185 -13.87 21.38 -30.82
CA PRO A 185 -14.13 20.57 -29.62
C PRO A 185 -13.23 20.96 -28.44
N LYS A 186 -13.77 20.92 -27.20
CA LYS A 186 -13.06 21.31 -25.97
C LYS A 186 -11.66 20.68 -25.79
N SER A 187 -11.48 19.45 -26.25
CA SER A 187 -10.19 18.73 -26.15
C SER A 187 -9.10 19.33 -27.06
N GLN A 188 -9.45 19.75 -28.27
CA GLN A 188 -8.52 20.39 -29.20
C GLN A 188 -8.21 21.83 -28.78
N LEU A 189 -9.21 22.55 -28.24
CA LEU A 189 -9.01 23.88 -27.67
C LEU A 189 -8.03 23.82 -26.49
N ALA A 190 -8.18 22.82 -25.60
CA ALA A 190 -7.28 22.60 -24.47
C ALA A 190 -5.85 22.25 -24.91
N PHE A 191 -5.70 21.44 -25.97
CA PHE A 191 -4.40 21.10 -26.53
C PHE A 191 -3.69 22.33 -27.13
N GLN A 192 -4.39 23.13 -27.94
CA GLN A 192 -3.84 24.36 -28.53
C GLN A 192 -3.48 25.40 -27.46
N LEU A 193 -4.32 25.58 -26.44
CA LEU A 193 -4.02 26.44 -25.29
C LEU A 193 -2.78 25.97 -24.52
N ASN A 194 -2.59 24.65 -24.35
CA ASN A 194 -1.42 24.10 -23.68
C ASN A 194 -0.13 24.23 -24.52
N GLN A 195 -0.21 24.07 -25.84
CA GLN A 195 0.94 24.31 -26.72
C GLN A 195 1.33 25.79 -26.73
N ARG A 196 0.36 26.71 -26.82
CA ARG A 196 0.63 28.15 -26.71
C ARG A 196 1.22 28.53 -25.35
N LYS A 197 0.71 27.98 -24.25
CA LYS A 197 1.30 28.16 -22.90
C LYS A 197 2.76 27.74 -22.86
N LYS A 198 3.13 26.60 -23.47
CA LYS A 198 4.53 26.15 -23.55
C LYS A 198 5.40 27.09 -24.37
N SER A 199 4.92 27.54 -25.54
CA SER A 199 5.65 28.49 -26.40
C SER A 199 5.86 29.85 -25.72
N TYR A 200 4.85 30.35 -25.00
CA TYR A 200 4.94 31.61 -24.27
C TYR A 200 5.85 31.50 -23.04
N LEU A 201 5.80 30.37 -22.32
CA LEU A 201 6.75 30.10 -21.23
C LEU A 201 8.20 30.07 -21.75
N ALA A 202 8.42 29.49 -22.93
CA ALA A 202 9.73 29.42 -23.55
C ALA A 202 10.26 30.81 -23.96
N SER A 203 9.41 31.70 -24.49
CA SER A 203 9.80 33.09 -24.80
C SER A 203 10.00 33.94 -23.53
N MET A 204 9.23 33.67 -22.47
CA MET A 204 9.38 34.28 -21.14
C MET A 204 10.75 34.00 -20.51
N ILE A 205 11.26 32.76 -20.65
CA ILE A 205 12.58 32.37 -20.12
C ILE A 205 13.70 33.15 -20.83
N GLN A 206 13.53 33.51 -22.11
CA GLN A 206 14.49 34.34 -22.86
C GLN A 206 14.43 35.83 -22.50
N SER A 207 13.28 36.36 -22.08
CA SER A 207 13.05 37.80 -21.82
C SER A 207 13.02 38.17 -20.32
N TYR A 208 13.53 37.27 -19.47
CA TYR A 208 13.35 37.26 -18.02
C TYR A 208 13.68 38.59 -17.31
N SER A 209 14.64 39.37 -17.81
CA SER A 209 15.01 40.68 -17.21
C SER A 209 13.90 41.73 -17.33
N ASN A 210 13.22 41.81 -18.49
CA ASN A 210 12.30 42.91 -18.78
C ASN A 210 10.95 42.74 -18.07
N ILE A 211 10.53 41.49 -17.83
CA ILE A 211 9.22 41.17 -17.25
C ILE A 211 9.22 41.39 -15.74
N VAL A 212 10.32 41.02 -15.06
CA VAL A 212 10.46 41.16 -13.60
C VAL A 212 10.52 42.64 -13.17
N ASP A 213 10.99 43.52 -14.06
CA ASP A 213 11.00 44.98 -13.88
C ASP A 213 9.61 45.62 -14.15
N SER A 214 8.76 44.98 -14.96
CA SER A 214 7.45 45.52 -15.37
C SER A 214 6.30 45.27 -14.37
N ILE A 215 6.40 44.21 -13.55
CA ILE A 215 5.33 43.83 -12.61
C ILE A 215 5.61 44.43 -11.24
N HIS A 216 4.66 45.21 -10.73
CA HIS A 216 4.77 45.91 -9.46
C HIS A 216 3.81 45.33 -8.42
N VAL A 217 4.34 45.00 -7.24
CA VAL A 217 3.56 44.59 -6.05
C VAL A 217 3.77 45.64 -4.98
N GLN A 218 2.68 46.29 -4.55
CA GLN A 218 2.71 47.37 -3.54
C GLN A 218 3.71 48.50 -3.88
N GLY A 219 3.76 48.91 -5.15
CA GLY A 219 4.60 50.03 -5.61
C GLY A 219 6.09 49.71 -5.78
N LYS A 220 6.49 48.43 -5.67
CA LYS A 220 7.85 47.96 -5.94
C LYS A 220 7.84 46.88 -7.02
N SER A 221 8.81 46.90 -7.91
CA SER A 221 8.99 45.83 -8.91
C SER A 221 9.26 44.49 -8.24
N ILE A 222 8.93 43.37 -8.90
CA ILE A 222 9.23 42.01 -8.39
C ILE A 222 10.73 41.88 -8.06
N LYS A 223 11.61 42.52 -8.85
CA LYS A 223 13.06 42.54 -8.60
C LYS A 223 13.42 43.21 -7.27
N GLU A 224 12.81 44.35 -6.96
CA GLU A 224 13.01 45.05 -5.69
C GLU A 224 12.46 44.23 -4.51
N VAL A 225 11.33 43.55 -4.70
CA VAL A 225 10.76 42.63 -3.70
C VAL A 225 11.69 41.44 -3.42
N PHE A 226 12.31 40.86 -4.45
CA PHE A 226 13.31 39.79 -4.30
C PHE A 226 14.62 40.28 -3.67
N MET A 227 15.03 41.53 -3.95
CA MET A 227 16.21 42.16 -3.35
C MET A 227 16.00 42.52 -1.87
N LEU A 228 14.74 42.71 -1.44
CA LEU A 228 14.33 42.97 -0.06
C LEU A 228 14.14 41.70 0.80
N LEU A 229 14.54 40.52 0.30
CA LEU A 229 14.61 39.28 1.07
C LEU A 229 16.04 39.01 1.58
N PRO A 230 16.52 39.65 2.66
CA PRO A 230 17.79 39.28 3.26
C PRO A 230 17.62 38.01 4.11
N ARG A 231 17.87 36.83 3.50
CA ARG A 231 18.36 35.61 4.21
C ARG A 231 18.82 34.44 3.33
N LEU A 232 19.07 34.65 2.03
CA LEU A 232 19.73 33.66 1.17
C LEU A 232 20.76 34.34 0.25
N ARG A 233 21.86 34.83 0.83
CA ARG A 233 23.08 35.13 0.07
C ARG A 233 24.21 34.31 0.66
N HIS A 234 24.57 33.22 -0.02
CA HIS A 234 25.97 32.84 -0.32
C HIS A 234 25.96 31.65 -1.28
N ARG A 235 25.96 31.96 -2.59
CA ARG A 235 26.59 31.19 -3.69
C ARG A 235 26.35 31.94 -5.00
N VAL A 236 27.37 32.65 -5.45
CA VAL A 236 27.53 32.94 -6.89
C VAL A 236 28.97 32.65 -7.24
N PRO A 237 29.27 31.56 -7.98
CA PRO A 237 30.44 31.52 -8.83
C PRO A 237 30.08 32.10 -10.20
N ARG A 238 30.98 32.96 -10.69
CA ARG A 238 30.99 33.58 -12.02
C ARG A 238 30.84 32.53 -13.13
N TRP A 239 30.01 32.85 -14.12
CA TRP A 239 29.93 32.17 -15.41
C TRP A 239 31.09 32.60 -16.32
N PRO A 240 31.79 31.68 -17.02
CA PRO A 240 32.55 32.03 -18.21
C PRO A 240 31.67 31.96 -19.47
N SER A 241 32.03 32.81 -20.41
CA SER A 241 31.35 33.18 -21.65
C SER A 241 31.19 32.06 -22.68
N LEU A 242 29.99 32.02 -23.23
CA LEU A 242 29.59 31.88 -24.65
C LEU A 242 30.64 31.49 -25.73
N PHE A 243 30.17 30.56 -26.57
CA PHE A 243 30.49 30.35 -27.98
C PHE A 243 31.90 29.87 -28.37
N THR A 244 32.00 28.56 -28.59
CA THR A 244 32.69 28.03 -29.77
C THR A 244 31.84 26.92 -30.37
N LEU A 245 31.08 27.29 -31.41
CA LEU A 245 30.45 26.33 -32.33
C LEU A 245 31.56 25.56 -33.04
N ARG A 246 31.65 24.25 -32.79
CA ARG A 246 32.22 23.31 -33.77
C ARG A 246 31.16 22.32 -34.17
N SER A 247 30.73 22.47 -35.42
CA SER A 247 30.02 21.47 -36.20
C SER A 247 30.72 20.12 -36.10
N CYS A 248 29.96 19.06 -35.85
CA CYS A 248 30.33 17.74 -36.36
C CYS A 248 29.10 17.12 -37.00
N SER A 249 29.25 16.95 -38.30
CA SER A 249 28.38 16.31 -39.28
C SER A 249 27.88 14.94 -38.85
N SER A 250 26.67 14.63 -39.31
CA SER A 250 26.11 13.30 -39.51
C SER A 250 27.17 12.25 -39.87
N ARG A 251 27.32 11.25 -38.99
CA ARG A 251 27.70 9.90 -39.37
C ARG A 251 26.59 8.96 -38.94
N THR A 252 25.72 8.66 -39.88
CA THR A 252 25.14 7.32 -39.99
C THR A 252 26.30 6.32 -40.02
N ASN A 253 26.36 5.44 -39.01
CA ASN A 253 26.89 4.10 -39.18
C ASN A 253 26.38 3.20 -38.04
N ASN A 254 25.56 2.25 -38.48
CA ASN A 254 25.51 0.86 -38.09
C ASN A 254 25.13 0.51 -36.65
N ASN A 255 23.96 -0.14 -36.58
CA ASN A 255 23.74 -1.37 -35.82
C ASN A 255 25.07 -2.05 -35.45
N ASP A 256 25.44 -1.98 -34.19
CA ASP A 256 26.18 -3.06 -33.54
C ASP A 256 25.67 -3.24 -32.11
N THR A 257 24.81 -4.26 -32.01
CA THR A 257 24.58 -5.12 -30.87
C THR A 257 25.86 -5.39 -30.07
N LEU A 258 26.07 -4.62 -29.00
CA LEU A 258 26.70 -5.08 -27.77
C LEU A 258 25.72 -4.82 -26.63
N ARG A 259 24.65 -5.61 -26.55
CA ARG A 259 23.92 -5.78 -25.29
C ARG A 259 24.96 -6.28 -24.30
N SER A 260 25.32 -5.47 -23.30
CA SER A 260 26.35 -5.88 -22.35
C SER A 260 25.83 -7.07 -21.56
N THR A 261 26.35 -8.26 -21.87
CA THR A 261 26.11 -9.53 -21.18
C THR A 261 26.65 -9.55 -19.74
N ASN A 262 26.91 -8.37 -19.14
CA ASN A 262 27.56 -8.17 -17.86
C ASN A 262 26.67 -7.50 -16.80
N VAL A 263 25.37 -7.28 -17.11
CA VAL A 263 24.43 -6.76 -16.09
C VAL A 263 24.17 -7.85 -15.04
N ARG A 264 24.62 -7.60 -13.83
CA ARG A 264 24.32 -8.38 -12.62
C ARG A 264 23.74 -7.46 -11.56
N VAL A 265 22.59 -7.85 -11.02
CA VAL A 265 21.85 -7.09 -10.00
C VAL A 265 21.37 -8.03 -8.90
N ARG A 266 21.01 -7.49 -7.74
CA ARG A 266 20.58 -8.33 -6.62
C ARG A 266 19.42 -7.77 -5.82
N TYR A 267 18.53 -8.66 -5.40
CA TYR A 267 17.68 -8.43 -4.26
C TYR A 267 18.34 -8.99 -3.00
N ALA A 268 18.55 -8.11 -2.01
CA ALA A 268 19.30 -8.44 -0.79
C ALA A 268 18.47 -8.18 0.48
N PRO A 269 17.43 -8.98 0.77
CA PRO A 269 16.59 -8.81 1.95
C PRO A 269 17.26 -9.33 3.22
N SER A 270 16.99 -8.66 4.35
CA SER A 270 17.26 -9.22 5.68
C SER A 270 16.04 -10.02 6.17
N PRO A 271 16.24 -11.20 6.81
CA PRO A 271 15.16 -12.07 7.28
C PRO A 271 14.50 -11.55 8.57
N THR A 272 14.03 -10.31 8.53
CA THR A 272 13.49 -9.55 9.68
C THR A 272 11.96 -9.45 9.67
N GLY A 273 11.33 -10.28 8.86
CA GLY A 273 9.89 -10.31 8.61
C GLY A 273 9.57 -10.64 7.16
N PHE A 274 8.28 -10.70 6.86
CA PHE A 274 7.76 -11.11 5.55
C PHE A 274 8.00 -10.06 4.45
N LEU A 275 7.94 -10.52 3.19
CA LEU A 275 8.08 -9.66 2.01
C LEU A 275 6.97 -8.61 2.00
N HIS A 276 7.35 -7.34 2.03
CA HIS A 276 6.42 -6.22 1.93
C HIS A 276 6.41 -5.61 0.53
N LEU A 277 5.38 -4.82 0.20
CA LEU A 277 5.19 -4.24 -1.14
C LEU A 277 6.42 -3.47 -1.67
N GLY A 278 7.07 -2.67 -0.82
CA GLY A 278 8.33 -1.98 -1.18
C GLY A 278 9.51 -2.92 -1.46
N GLY A 279 9.56 -4.07 -0.78
CA GLY A 279 10.53 -5.13 -1.00
C GLY A 279 10.26 -5.82 -2.33
N LEU A 280 9.01 -6.20 -2.58
CA LEU A 280 8.57 -6.77 -3.86
C LEU A 280 8.87 -5.82 -5.03
N ARG A 281 8.59 -4.52 -4.89
CA ARG A 281 8.94 -3.54 -5.93
C ARG A 281 10.43 -3.51 -6.22
N THR A 282 11.26 -3.56 -5.17
CA THR A 282 12.71 -3.56 -5.34
C THR A 282 13.18 -4.84 -6.04
N ALA A 283 12.66 -6.01 -5.62
CA ALA A 283 12.96 -7.29 -6.27
C ALA A 283 12.52 -7.29 -7.74
N LEU A 284 11.27 -6.88 -8.01
CA LEU A 284 10.69 -6.80 -9.35
C LEU A 284 11.50 -5.86 -10.26
N PHE A 285 11.91 -4.67 -9.79
CA PHE A 285 12.68 -3.75 -10.63
C PHE A 285 14.08 -4.27 -10.93
N ASN A 286 14.73 -4.97 -9.98
CA ASN A 286 15.99 -5.66 -10.26
C ASN A 286 15.78 -6.78 -11.29
N TYR A 287 14.75 -7.61 -11.11
CA TYR A 287 14.40 -8.68 -12.04
C TYR A 287 14.11 -8.16 -13.46
N LEU A 288 13.22 -7.18 -13.59
CA LEU A 288 12.85 -6.58 -14.88
C LEU A 288 14.06 -5.90 -15.55
N PHE A 289 14.91 -5.21 -14.78
CA PHE A 289 16.14 -4.63 -15.31
C PHE A 289 17.07 -5.71 -15.85
N ALA A 290 17.30 -6.78 -15.08
CA ALA A 290 18.11 -7.92 -15.52
C ALA A 290 17.55 -8.53 -16.81
N LYS A 291 16.26 -8.87 -16.86
CA LYS A 291 15.64 -9.49 -18.04
C LYS A 291 15.64 -8.56 -19.26
N SER A 292 15.37 -7.26 -19.08
CA SER A 292 15.41 -6.28 -20.19
C SER A 292 16.79 -6.13 -20.84
N CYS A 293 17.86 -6.35 -20.07
CA CYS A 293 19.24 -6.26 -20.54
C CYS A 293 19.89 -7.62 -20.87
N GLY A 294 19.18 -8.75 -20.65
CA GLY A 294 19.78 -10.08 -20.75
C GLY A 294 20.85 -10.35 -19.68
N GLY A 295 20.71 -9.74 -18.51
CA GLY A 295 21.57 -9.90 -17.33
C GLY A 295 21.05 -10.96 -16.35
N GLN A 296 21.64 -10.96 -15.16
CA GLN A 296 21.34 -11.93 -14.09
C GLN A 296 20.78 -11.24 -12.84
N PHE A 297 19.74 -11.87 -12.26
CA PHE A 297 19.09 -11.47 -11.02
C PHE A 297 19.48 -12.42 -9.88
N ILE A 298 20.15 -11.88 -8.86
CA ILE A 298 20.67 -12.64 -7.72
C ILE A 298 19.82 -12.40 -6.47
N LEU A 299 19.51 -13.47 -5.72
CA LEU A 299 18.93 -13.40 -4.39
C LEU A 299 20.03 -13.64 -3.34
N ARG A 300 20.24 -12.68 -2.43
CA ARG A 300 21.21 -12.80 -1.32
C ARG A 300 20.54 -12.52 0.02
N ILE A 301 20.67 -13.43 0.98
CA ILE A 301 20.07 -13.28 2.31
C ILE A 301 21.04 -12.56 3.26
N GLU A 302 20.62 -11.41 3.79
CA GLU A 302 21.41 -10.58 4.70
C GLU A 302 21.03 -10.83 6.18
N ASP A 303 21.46 -11.97 6.71
CA ASP A 303 21.11 -12.51 8.03
C ASP A 303 22.14 -12.21 9.14
N THR A 304 22.93 -11.16 8.97
CA THR A 304 24.05 -10.83 9.90
C THR A 304 23.60 -10.25 11.25
N ASP A 305 22.34 -9.82 11.35
CA ASP A 305 21.68 -9.41 12.60
C ASP A 305 20.77 -10.51 13.16
N LYS A 306 21.38 -11.45 13.89
CA LYS A 306 20.69 -12.58 14.52
C LYS A 306 19.55 -12.17 15.46
N THR A 307 19.63 -10.99 16.08
CA THR A 307 18.63 -10.55 17.08
C THR A 307 17.28 -10.19 16.46
N ARG A 308 17.27 -9.92 15.14
CA ARG A 308 16.07 -9.54 14.40
C ARG A 308 15.58 -10.63 13.45
N GLN A 309 16.23 -11.79 13.46
CA GLN A 309 15.87 -12.89 12.58
C GLN A 309 14.51 -13.44 12.96
N VAL A 310 13.65 -13.63 11.96
CA VAL A 310 12.34 -14.28 12.08
C VAL A 310 12.42 -15.63 11.39
N GLU A 311 12.20 -16.70 12.15
CA GLU A 311 12.18 -18.07 11.62
C GLU A 311 11.08 -18.23 10.55
N GLY A 312 11.37 -18.97 9.48
CA GLY A 312 10.46 -19.16 8.35
C GLY A 312 10.34 -17.94 7.41
N SER A 313 10.96 -16.79 7.73
CA SER A 313 10.82 -15.57 6.91
C SER A 313 11.58 -15.62 5.59
N VAL A 314 12.64 -16.44 5.49
CA VAL A 314 13.40 -16.61 4.24
C VAL A 314 12.58 -17.45 3.27
N GLU A 315 12.06 -18.58 3.73
CA GLU A 315 11.23 -19.51 2.96
C GLU A 315 9.99 -18.78 2.43
N ALA A 316 9.26 -18.10 3.32
CA ALA A 316 8.09 -17.31 2.93
C ALA A 316 8.41 -16.18 1.93
N LEU A 317 9.59 -15.56 2.04
CA LEU A 317 10.05 -14.55 1.10
C LEU A 317 10.32 -15.15 -0.28
N VAL A 318 11.03 -16.27 -0.36
CA VAL A 318 11.32 -16.94 -1.65
C VAL A 318 10.03 -17.41 -2.30
N ASP A 319 9.13 -18.03 -1.54
CA ASP A 319 7.84 -18.48 -2.03
C ASP A 319 6.99 -17.31 -2.55
N SER A 320 7.04 -16.16 -1.87
CA SER A 320 6.34 -14.95 -2.32
C SER A 320 6.91 -14.38 -3.62
N LEU A 321 8.24 -14.41 -3.79
CA LEU A 321 8.89 -13.98 -5.04
C LEU A 321 8.53 -14.92 -6.19
N LYS A 322 8.59 -16.23 -5.95
CA LYS A 322 8.21 -17.27 -6.92
C LYS A 322 6.74 -17.14 -7.32
N TRP A 323 5.84 -16.92 -6.36
CA TRP A 323 4.42 -16.65 -6.65
C TRP A 323 4.23 -15.42 -7.55
N CYS A 324 5.05 -14.39 -7.36
CA CYS A 324 5.06 -13.20 -8.23
C CYS A 324 5.74 -13.41 -9.59
N GLY A 325 6.23 -14.62 -9.90
CA GLY A 325 7.02 -14.89 -11.11
C GLY A 325 8.38 -14.18 -11.14
N VAL A 326 8.93 -13.83 -9.97
CA VAL A 326 10.24 -13.21 -9.81
C VAL A 326 11.24 -14.29 -9.38
N GLU A 327 11.84 -14.95 -10.35
CA GLU A 327 12.75 -16.08 -10.12
C GLU A 327 14.22 -15.63 -10.17
N GLU A 328 15.01 -16.05 -9.20
CA GLU A 328 16.45 -15.83 -9.16
C GLU A 328 17.24 -16.70 -10.15
N ASP A 329 18.26 -16.12 -10.78
CA ASP A 329 19.24 -16.82 -11.61
C ASP A 329 20.38 -17.40 -10.74
N GLU A 330 20.60 -16.83 -9.56
CA GLU A 330 21.51 -17.31 -8.51
C GLU A 330 20.93 -17.00 -7.13
N GLY A 331 21.08 -17.92 -6.16
CA GLY A 331 20.55 -17.66 -4.82
C GLY A 331 20.73 -18.80 -3.83
N PRO A 332 20.13 -18.70 -2.63
CA PRO A 332 20.30 -19.68 -1.56
C PRO A 332 19.80 -21.09 -1.94
N ASN A 333 18.74 -21.18 -2.74
CA ASN A 333 18.14 -22.46 -3.14
C ASN A 333 18.76 -23.02 -4.43
N LEU A 334 19.01 -22.17 -5.42
CA LEU A 334 19.53 -22.58 -6.73
C LEU A 334 21.06 -22.75 -6.74
N GLY A 335 21.75 -22.09 -5.81
CA GLY A 335 23.21 -21.99 -5.82
C GLY A 335 23.69 -21.00 -6.87
N GLY A 336 24.92 -21.21 -7.35
CA GLY A 336 25.58 -20.34 -8.32
C GLY A 336 27.08 -20.18 -8.04
N PRO A 337 27.83 -19.58 -8.97
CA PRO A 337 29.29 -19.55 -8.94
C PRO A 337 29.88 -18.69 -7.80
N TYR A 338 29.08 -17.83 -7.17
CA TYR A 338 29.54 -16.90 -6.12
C TYR A 338 28.98 -17.22 -4.73
N GLY A 339 28.41 -18.42 -4.58
CA GLY A 339 27.90 -18.91 -3.31
C GLY A 339 28.97 -18.97 -2.20
N PRO A 340 28.57 -19.14 -0.93
CA PRO A 340 27.19 -19.21 -0.46
C PRO A 340 26.43 -17.88 -0.60
N TYR A 341 25.10 -17.90 -0.74
CA TYR A 341 24.26 -16.70 -0.91
C TYR A 341 23.60 -16.23 0.39
N ILE A 342 24.09 -16.73 1.53
CA ILE A 342 23.64 -16.38 2.88
C ILE A 342 24.82 -15.77 3.63
N GLN A 343 24.67 -14.55 4.15
CA GLN A 343 25.82 -13.80 4.67
C GLN A 343 26.47 -14.44 5.91
N SER A 344 25.69 -15.06 6.80
CA SER A 344 26.23 -15.77 7.96
C SER A 344 27.18 -16.92 7.60
N GLN A 345 27.12 -17.44 6.37
CA GLN A 345 27.99 -18.50 5.86
C GLN A 345 29.27 -17.96 5.20
N ARG A 346 29.48 -16.64 5.20
CA ARG A 346 30.57 -15.95 4.49
C ARG A 346 31.49 -15.17 5.44
N LEU A 347 31.49 -15.49 6.73
CA LEU A 347 32.29 -14.76 7.73
C LEU A 347 33.79 -14.57 7.38
N PRO A 348 34.50 -15.58 6.83
CA PRO A 348 35.92 -15.44 6.55
C PRO A 348 36.27 -14.29 5.60
N ILE A 349 35.47 -14.05 4.55
CA ILE A 349 35.76 -13.00 3.56
C ILE A 349 35.56 -11.60 4.15
N TYR A 350 34.64 -11.43 5.11
CA TYR A 350 34.43 -10.15 5.78
C TYR A 350 35.53 -9.86 6.79
N GLN A 351 35.98 -10.88 7.52
CA GLN A 351 37.09 -10.78 8.46
C GLN A 351 38.38 -10.38 7.73
N GLU A 352 38.65 -11.00 6.58
CA GLU A 352 39.78 -10.66 5.73
C GLU A 352 39.68 -9.22 5.18
N ALA A 353 38.51 -8.80 4.71
CA ALA A 353 38.30 -7.41 4.28
C ALA A 353 38.50 -6.41 5.42
N ALA A 354 38.00 -6.71 6.62
CA ALA A 354 38.18 -5.87 7.80
C ALA A 354 39.65 -5.75 8.22
N LYS A 355 40.40 -6.86 8.12
CA LYS A 355 41.85 -6.89 8.38
C LYS A 355 42.61 -5.99 7.40
N LYS A 356 42.35 -6.12 6.09
CA LYS A 356 42.93 -5.25 5.05
C LYS A 356 42.65 -3.76 5.28
N LEU A 357 41.44 -3.44 5.75
CA LEU A 357 41.08 -2.06 6.07
C LEU A 357 41.87 -1.50 7.28
N ILE A 358 42.15 -2.33 8.29
CA ILE A 358 43.00 -1.94 9.42
C ILE A 358 44.45 -1.74 8.95
N GLU A 359 45.01 -2.72 8.23
CA GLU A 359 46.40 -2.69 7.75
C GLU A 359 46.68 -1.51 6.81
N SER A 360 45.69 -1.12 6.01
CA SER A 360 45.77 0.06 5.13
C SER A 360 45.42 1.38 5.81
N GLY A 361 45.11 1.39 7.12
CA GLY A 361 44.79 2.59 7.89
C GLY A 361 43.41 3.21 7.61
N HIS A 362 42.53 2.49 6.91
CA HIS A 362 41.16 2.91 6.60
C HIS A 362 40.12 2.45 7.64
N ALA A 363 40.52 1.60 8.59
CA ALA A 363 39.71 1.21 9.73
C ALA A 363 40.56 1.11 11.00
N TYR A 364 39.91 1.13 12.16
CA TYR A 364 40.57 1.02 13.46
C TYR A 364 39.72 0.25 14.47
N ARG A 365 40.37 -0.30 15.50
CA ARG A 365 39.69 -1.00 16.60
C ARG A 365 39.12 -0.01 17.61
N CYS A 366 37.91 -0.26 18.08
CA CYS A 366 37.20 0.57 19.03
C CYS A 366 36.71 -0.27 20.22
N PHE A 367 37.16 0.09 21.41
CA PHE A 367 36.85 -0.57 22.69
C PHE A 367 35.75 0.15 23.49
N CYS A 368 35.05 1.11 22.87
CA CYS A 368 34.00 1.87 23.56
C CYS A 368 32.80 0.98 23.91
N THR A 369 32.41 0.97 25.18
CA THR A 369 31.24 0.22 25.66
C THR A 369 29.92 0.84 25.18
N SER A 370 28.86 0.02 25.09
CA SER A 370 27.52 0.49 24.76
C SER A 370 27.01 1.57 25.73
N GLU A 371 27.32 1.44 27.02
CA GLU A 371 26.97 2.42 28.05
C GLU A 371 27.63 3.79 27.79
N ARG A 372 28.92 3.80 27.46
CA ARG A 372 29.64 5.04 27.08
C ARG A 372 28.98 5.70 25.87
N LEU A 373 28.69 4.92 24.83
CA LEU A 373 28.09 5.42 23.60
C LEU A 373 26.67 5.95 23.84
N GLN A 374 25.92 5.36 24.76
CA GLN A 374 24.61 5.87 25.15
C GLN A 374 24.73 7.23 25.85
N LYS A 375 25.62 7.36 26.85
CA LYS A 375 25.87 8.64 27.54
C LYS A 375 26.33 9.74 26.57
N LEU A 376 27.17 9.40 25.59
CA LEU A 376 27.60 10.32 24.53
C LEU A 376 26.39 10.82 23.71
N ARG A 377 25.52 9.92 23.25
CA ARG A 377 24.33 10.29 22.47
C ARG A 377 23.36 11.15 23.28
N GLU A 378 23.14 10.83 24.55
CA GLU A 378 22.30 11.62 25.45
C GLU A 378 22.89 13.02 25.68
N SER A 379 24.22 13.12 25.78
CA SER A 379 24.91 14.41 25.85
C SER A 379 24.72 15.23 24.58
N GLN A 380 25.03 14.67 23.40
CA GLN A 380 24.90 15.34 22.10
C GLN A 380 23.45 15.80 21.85
N THR A 381 22.48 14.92 22.13
CA THR A 381 21.05 15.24 21.96
C THR A 381 20.63 16.40 22.87
N ARG A 382 21.10 16.44 24.13
CA ARG A 382 20.83 17.56 25.04
C ARG A 382 21.41 18.89 24.55
N HIS A 383 22.52 18.85 23.82
CA HIS A 383 23.16 20.04 23.24
C HIS A 383 22.63 20.39 21.84
N GLY A 384 21.66 19.63 21.30
CA GLY A 384 21.12 19.83 19.95
C GLY A 384 22.12 19.48 18.84
N GLU A 385 23.17 18.71 19.16
CA GLU A 385 24.19 18.26 18.22
C GLU A 385 23.74 16.99 17.48
N ALA A 386 24.35 16.75 16.31
CA ALA A 386 24.15 15.49 15.60
C ALA A 386 24.77 14.33 16.41
N THR A 387 24.04 13.23 16.56
CA THR A 387 24.53 12.05 17.29
C THR A 387 25.56 11.30 16.46
N MET A 388 26.83 11.45 16.81
CA MET A 388 27.97 10.86 16.10
C MET A 388 28.98 10.27 17.08
N TYR A 389 29.73 9.27 16.66
CA TYR A 389 30.85 8.77 17.42
C TYR A 389 31.94 9.84 17.51
N ASP A 390 32.49 10.02 18.71
CA ASP A 390 33.47 11.04 19.04
C ASP A 390 34.91 10.66 18.68
N ARG A 391 35.08 9.55 17.94
CA ARG A 391 36.39 9.04 17.51
C ARG A 391 37.35 8.77 18.68
N ALA A 392 36.84 8.46 19.88
CA ALA A 392 37.66 8.31 21.08
C ALA A 392 38.74 7.23 21.03
N CYS A 393 38.58 6.21 20.18
CA CYS A 393 39.60 5.18 19.95
C CYS A 393 40.47 5.46 18.71
N LEU A 394 40.23 6.57 17.99
CA LEU A 394 41.06 6.98 16.87
C LEU A 394 42.37 7.57 17.42
N GLY A 395 43.49 6.94 17.10
CA GLY A 395 44.81 7.37 17.56
C GLY A 395 45.31 6.74 18.86
N LEU A 396 44.66 5.66 19.34
CA LEU A 396 45.26 4.79 20.36
C LEU A 396 46.60 4.23 19.84
N ASP A 397 47.57 4.08 20.73
CA ASP A 397 48.87 3.49 20.39
C ASP A 397 48.72 2.03 19.98
N GLU A 398 49.48 1.60 18.97
CA GLU A 398 49.35 0.25 18.41
C GLU A 398 49.67 -0.83 19.45
N LYS A 399 50.65 -0.61 20.34
CA LYS A 399 50.97 -1.55 21.42
C LYS A 399 49.83 -1.64 22.43
N GLU A 400 49.22 -0.51 22.79
CA GLU A 400 48.06 -0.49 23.68
C GLU A 400 46.88 -1.27 23.08
N VAL A 401 46.63 -1.10 21.78
CA VAL A 401 45.59 -1.83 21.06
C VAL A 401 45.88 -3.34 21.08
N GLU A 402 47.11 -3.77 20.80
CA GLU A 402 47.52 -5.17 20.81
C GLU A 402 47.39 -5.80 22.21
N GLU A 403 47.82 -5.10 23.27
CA GLU A 403 47.67 -5.56 24.65
C GLU A 403 46.20 -5.73 25.05
N ARG A 404 45.33 -4.78 24.70
CA ARG A 404 43.88 -4.89 24.96
C ARG A 404 43.27 -6.09 24.24
N VAL A 405 43.64 -6.30 22.97
CA VAL A 405 43.20 -7.47 22.18
C VAL A 405 43.72 -8.78 22.80
N ALA A 406 44.99 -8.84 23.21
CA ALA A 406 45.59 -10.02 23.83
C ALA A 406 44.93 -10.40 25.16
N ARG A 407 44.40 -9.41 25.90
CA ARG A 407 43.59 -9.63 27.12
C ARG A 407 42.15 -10.07 26.84
N GLY A 408 41.74 -10.20 25.58
CA GLY A 408 40.38 -10.57 25.20
C GLY A 408 39.35 -9.47 25.42
N GLU A 409 39.76 -8.19 25.48
CA GLU A 409 38.84 -7.06 25.62
C GLU A 409 37.94 -6.97 24.36
N PRO A 410 36.60 -6.99 24.49
CA PRO A 410 35.71 -6.91 23.33
C PRO A 410 35.89 -5.60 22.57
N TYR A 411 35.97 -5.68 21.25
CA TYR A 411 36.13 -4.51 20.38
C TYR A 411 35.28 -4.61 19.12
N THR A 412 35.06 -3.46 18.50
CA THR A 412 34.48 -3.33 17.16
C THR A 412 35.51 -2.80 16.19
N ILE A 413 35.30 -3.00 14.89
CA ILE A 413 36.11 -2.37 13.85
C ILE A 413 35.28 -1.25 13.23
N ARG A 414 35.80 -0.02 13.20
CA ARG A 414 35.12 1.16 12.64
C ARG A 414 35.80 1.64 11.37
N LEU A 415 34.99 2.10 10.42
CA LEU A 415 35.45 2.79 9.23
C LEU A 415 35.99 4.17 9.64
N LYS A 416 37.23 4.49 9.22
CA LYS A 416 37.79 5.83 9.34
C LYS A 416 37.26 6.68 8.19
N ILE A 417 36.32 7.58 8.47
CA ILE A 417 35.84 8.52 7.45
C ILE A 417 36.92 9.61 7.23
N PRO A 418 37.46 9.77 6.01
CA PRO A 418 38.44 10.79 5.71
C PRO A 418 37.80 12.19 5.73
N ASP A 419 38.62 13.23 5.71
CA ASP A 419 38.13 14.58 5.46
C ASP A 419 37.78 14.78 3.98
N GLY A 420 36.82 15.65 3.71
CA GLY A 420 36.46 16.05 2.35
C GLY A 420 35.01 15.74 2.00
N LYS A 421 34.80 15.31 0.75
CA LYS A 421 33.46 15.11 0.18
C LYS A 421 33.43 13.90 -0.74
N THR A 422 32.30 13.20 -0.76
CA THR A 422 32.04 12.13 -1.73
C THR A 422 30.91 12.56 -2.66
N ALA A 423 31.13 12.49 -3.97
CA ALA A 423 30.07 12.59 -4.96
C ALA A 423 29.59 11.18 -5.35
N VAL A 424 28.28 10.99 -5.37
CA VAL A 424 27.60 9.77 -5.82
C VAL A 424 26.85 10.11 -7.10
N LYS A 425 27.13 9.36 -8.18
CA LYS A 425 26.34 9.40 -9.40
C LYS A 425 25.27 8.32 -9.31
N ASP A 426 24.03 8.72 -9.07
CA ASP A 426 22.87 7.83 -9.05
C ASP A 426 22.11 7.95 -10.37
N MET A 427 21.66 6.83 -10.93
CA MET A 427 20.91 6.81 -12.20
C MET A 427 19.60 7.60 -12.11
N LEU A 428 18.94 7.57 -10.96
CA LEU A 428 17.67 8.26 -10.74
C LEU A 428 17.90 9.64 -10.12
N ARG A 429 18.73 9.75 -9.08
CA ARG A 429 18.94 11.02 -8.35
C ARG A 429 19.93 11.96 -9.02
N GLY A 430 20.68 11.49 -10.01
CA GLY A 430 21.77 12.25 -10.63
C GLY A 430 22.96 12.37 -9.69
N TYR A 431 23.70 13.48 -9.77
CA TYR A 431 24.85 13.72 -8.92
C TYR A 431 24.42 14.28 -7.55
N VAL A 432 24.76 13.56 -6.49
CA VAL A 432 24.55 13.96 -5.09
C VAL A 432 25.90 14.05 -4.40
N GLN A 433 26.19 15.17 -3.73
CA GLN A 433 27.45 15.38 -3.02
C GLN A 433 27.21 15.39 -1.51
N PHE A 434 28.03 14.63 -0.78
CA PHE A 434 27.97 14.50 0.68
C PHE A 434 29.25 15.04 1.30
N ASP A 435 29.10 15.87 2.32
CA ASP A 435 30.19 16.33 3.16
C ASP A 435 30.54 15.27 4.21
N HIS A 436 31.82 14.94 4.34
CA HIS A 436 32.28 13.92 5.29
C HIS A 436 32.11 14.34 6.75
N GLY A 437 32.04 15.64 7.04
CA GLY A 437 31.81 16.15 8.41
C GLY A 437 30.45 15.76 9.00
N GLY A 438 29.49 15.35 8.16
CA GLY A 438 28.19 14.82 8.60
C GLY A 438 28.09 13.29 8.58
N ILE A 439 29.20 12.57 8.38
CA ILE A 439 29.23 11.12 8.23
C ILE A 439 30.03 10.50 9.38
N ASP A 440 29.33 9.69 10.18
CA ASP A 440 29.93 9.02 11.34
C ASP A 440 30.86 7.84 10.95
N ASP A 441 31.86 7.58 11.81
CA ASP A 441 32.79 6.44 11.77
C ASP A 441 32.05 5.14 12.13
N GLN A 442 31.32 4.64 11.13
CA GLN A 442 30.40 3.51 11.27
C GLN A 442 31.13 2.21 11.64
N VAL A 443 30.52 1.42 12.51
CA VAL A 443 30.97 0.05 12.80
C VAL A 443 30.85 -0.82 11.54
N LEU A 444 31.94 -1.50 11.18
CA LEU A 444 32.06 -2.46 10.08
C LEU A 444 32.00 -3.91 10.56
N MET A 445 32.64 -4.20 11.70
CA MET A 445 32.58 -5.51 12.37
C MET A 445 32.17 -5.31 13.84
N LYS A 446 31.21 -6.11 14.27
CA LYS A 446 30.77 -6.21 15.66
C LYS A 446 31.76 -7.03 16.50
N SER A 447 31.64 -6.94 17.82
CA SER A 447 32.47 -7.71 18.76
C SER A 447 32.19 -9.20 18.77
N ASP A 448 31.04 -9.64 18.26
CA ASP A 448 30.68 -11.05 18.06
C ASP A 448 31.32 -11.67 16.80
N GLY A 449 32.14 -10.91 16.07
CA GLY A 449 32.80 -11.35 14.84
C GLY A 449 31.92 -11.33 13.59
N TYR A 450 30.69 -10.83 13.67
CA TYR A 450 29.82 -10.63 12.49
C TYR A 450 30.02 -9.23 11.90
N PRO A 451 29.97 -9.09 10.57
CA PRO A 451 29.97 -7.77 9.93
C PRO A 451 28.67 -7.03 10.21
N THR A 452 28.70 -5.70 10.04
CA THR A 452 27.48 -4.93 9.84
C THR A 452 27.07 -4.97 8.37
N TYR A 453 25.84 -4.52 8.10
CA TYR A 453 25.33 -4.34 6.74
C TYR A 453 26.33 -3.64 5.82
N HIS A 454 27.02 -2.59 6.29
CA HIS A 454 27.89 -1.79 5.43
C HIS A 454 29.09 -2.56 4.88
N LEU A 455 29.75 -3.38 5.71
CA LEU A 455 30.88 -4.17 5.26
C LEU A 455 30.42 -5.35 4.41
N ALA A 456 29.45 -6.12 4.91
CA ALA A 456 28.97 -7.32 4.23
C ALA A 456 28.41 -6.99 2.84
N ASN A 457 27.59 -5.94 2.72
CA ASN A 457 26.97 -5.54 1.46
C ASN A 457 28.03 -5.13 0.41
N VAL A 458 29.06 -4.36 0.77
CA VAL A 458 30.14 -3.95 -0.16
C VAL A 458 31.01 -5.14 -0.57
N VAL A 459 31.41 -5.98 0.39
CA VAL A 459 32.25 -7.15 0.12
C VAL A 459 31.52 -8.14 -0.78
N ASP A 460 30.24 -8.40 -0.54
CA ASP A 460 29.46 -9.31 -1.35
C ASP A 460 29.08 -8.74 -2.71
N ASP A 461 28.73 -7.45 -2.81
CA ASP A 461 28.44 -6.84 -4.10
C ASP A 461 29.69 -6.90 -5.01
N HIS A 462 30.90 -6.72 -4.45
CA HIS A 462 32.14 -6.97 -5.19
C HIS A 462 32.35 -8.45 -5.53
N ALA A 463 32.26 -9.34 -4.54
CA ALA A 463 32.54 -10.78 -4.71
C ALA A 463 31.57 -11.44 -5.70
N MET A 464 30.31 -11.01 -5.73
CA MET A 464 29.26 -11.49 -6.63
C MET A 464 29.20 -10.70 -7.95
N ARG A 465 30.17 -9.81 -8.20
CA ARG A 465 30.29 -9.00 -9.43
C ARG A 465 29.03 -8.21 -9.75
N ILE A 466 28.40 -7.62 -8.74
CA ILE A 466 27.22 -6.78 -8.92
C ILE A 466 27.61 -5.52 -9.69
N SER A 467 26.91 -5.28 -10.79
CA SER A 467 27.12 -4.13 -11.68
C SER A 467 26.23 -2.94 -11.32
N HIS A 468 24.99 -3.22 -10.90
CA HIS A 468 24.01 -2.20 -10.55
C HIS A 468 23.34 -2.55 -9.21
N VAL A 469 23.30 -1.57 -8.32
CA VAL A 469 22.63 -1.65 -7.02
C VAL A 469 21.36 -0.82 -7.07
N ILE A 470 20.24 -1.49 -7.28
CA ILE A 470 18.90 -0.87 -7.30
C ILE A 470 18.23 -1.15 -5.95
N ARG A 471 18.01 -0.11 -5.14
CA ARG A 471 17.48 -0.22 -3.76
C ARG A 471 16.65 1.01 -3.36
N GLY A 472 15.94 0.94 -2.24
CA GLY A 472 15.16 2.07 -1.72
C GLY A 472 16.01 3.28 -1.31
N GLU A 473 15.45 4.49 -1.43
CA GLU A 473 16.14 5.75 -1.12
C GLU A 473 16.53 5.93 0.34
N GLU A 474 16.00 5.14 1.26
CA GLU A 474 16.44 5.09 2.65
C GLU A 474 17.94 4.76 2.79
N TRP A 475 18.53 4.08 1.79
CA TRP A 475 19.95 3.75 1.75
C TRP A 475 20.83 4.82 1.09
N LEU A 476 20.24 5.85 0.48
CA LEU A 476 21.00 6.91 -0.19
C LEU A 476 22.01 7.58 0.76
N PRO A 477 21.67 7.93 2.02
CA PRO A 477 22.63 8.50 2.97
C PRO A 477 23.80 7.57 3.35
N SER A 478 23.66 6.26 3.12
CA SER A 478 24.72 5.27 3.37
C SER A 478 25.67 5.09 2.19
N THR A 479 25.25 5.48 0.98
CA THR A 479 26.05 5.32 -0.24
C THR A 479 27.42 6.02 -0.21
N PRO A 480 27.61 7.23 0.36
CA PRO A 480 28.96 7.79 0.47
C PRO A 480 29.90 6.93 1.32
N LYS A 481 29.40 6.26 2.37
CA LYS A 481 30.19 5.30 3.17
C LYS A 481 30.59 4.09 2.32
N HIS A 482 29.67 3.59 1.49
CA HIS A 482 29.95 2.48 0.57
C HIS A 482 31.01 2.87 -0.47
N VAL A 483 30.92 4.06 -1.08
CA VAL A 483 31.96 4.56 -2.01
C VAL A 483 33.34 4.63 -1.36
N ILE A 484 33.41 5.13 -0.12
CA ILE A 484 34.66 5.17 0.65
C ILE A 484 35.19 3.75 0.89
N LEU A 485 34.33 2.80 1.26
CA LEU A 485 34.70 1.41 1.45
C LEU A 485 35.21 0.74 0.17
N TYR A 486 34.52 0.92 -0.96
CA TYR A 486 34.98 0.42 -2.26
C TYR A 486 36.38 0.93 -2.58
N LYS A 487 36.61 2.25 -2.42
CA LYS A 487 37.93 2.86 -2.64
C LYS A 487 38.99 2.32 -1.69
N ALA A 488 38.67 2.21 -0.40
CA ALA A 488 39.60 1.74 0.63
C ALA A 488 40.02 0.26 0.43
N LEU A 489 39.12 -0.56 -0.11
CA LEU A 489 39.40 -1.97 -0.44
C LEU A 489 40.04 -2.16 -1.82
N GLY A 490 40.18 -1.09 -2.62
CA GLY A 490 40.65 -1.18 -4.00
C GLY A 490 39.65 -1.88 -4.94
N TYR A 491 38.37 -1.86 -4.60
CA TYR A 491 37.30 -2.47 -5.38
C TYR A 491 36.70 -1.46 -6.38
N GLU A 492 36.30 -1.96 -7.55
CA GLU A 492 35.45 -1.19 -8.47
C GLU A 492 34.02 -1.11 -7.92
N ALA A 493 33.46 0.09 -7.91
CA ALA A 493 32.14 0.34 -7.35
C ALA A 493 31.03 0.15 -8.41
N PRO A 494 29.87 -0.40 -8.03
CA PRO A 494 28.74 -0.56 -8.94
C PRO A 494 28.07 0.79 -9.25
N THR A 495 27.18 0.78 -10.24
CA THR A 495 26.26 1.89 -10.46
C THR A 495 25.09 1.82 -9.49
N TRP A 496 24.62 2.95 -8.95
CA TRP A 496 23.48 2.97 -8.01
C TRP A 496 22.21 3.55 -8.64
N ALA A 497 21.06 3.03 -8.22
CA ALA A 497 19.75 3.61 -8.47
C ALA A 497 18.88 3.55 -7.20
N HIS A 498 18.52 4.72 -6.66
CA HIS A 498 17.74 4.81 -5.41
C HIS A 498 16.26 5.12 -5.66
N LEU A 499 15.41 4.09 -5.53
CA LEU A 499 13.96 4.10 -5.76
C LEU A 499 13.24 5.01 -4.75
N GLY A 500 12.33 5.85 -5.23
CA GLY A 500 11.49 6.73 -4.39
C GLY A 500 10.61 5.94 -3.41
N LEU A 501 10.34 6.49 -2.23
CA LEU A 501 9.54 5.82 -1.19
C LEU A 501 8.14 5.48 -1.68
N LEU A 502 7.59 4.37 -1.17
CA LEU A 502 6.16 4.13 -1.25
C LEU A 502 5.45 4.97 -0.18
N LEU A 503 4.35 5.60 -0.57
CA LEU A 503 3.58 6.52 0.24
C LEU A 503 2.16 5.99 0.43
N ASN A 504 1.58 6.31 1.57
CA ASN A 504 0.14 6.20 1.83
C ASN A 504 -0.64 7.22 0.98
N GLU A 505 -1.97 7.09 0.93
CA GLU A 505 -2.84 8.08 0.26
C GLU A 505 -2.73 9.49 0.86
N ASP A 506 -2.44 9.59 2.16
CA ASP A 506 -2.16 10.85 2.84
C ASP A 506 -0.73 11.40 2.60
N ARG A 507 0.04 10.73 1.73
CA ARG A 507 1.44 11.03 1.37
C ARG A 507 2.46 10.84 2.48
N THR A 508 2.07 10.27 3.62
CA THR A 508 3.04 9.80 4.62
C THR A 508 3.77 8.55 4.13
N LYS A 509 4.95 8.26 4.67
CA LYS A 509 5.70 7.05 4.32
C LYS A 509 4.87 5.81 4.66
N LEU A 510 4.71 4.91 3.68
CA LEU A 510 4.08 3.61 3.91
C LEU A 510 4.89 2.86 4.98
N SER A 511 4.27 2.58 6.11
CA SER A 511 4.93 1.97 7.26
C SER A 511 4.38 0.58 7.54
N LYS A 512 5.25 -0.34 7.97
CA LYS A 512 4.88 -1.72 8.36
C LYS A 512 3.79 -1.79 9.46
N ARG A 513 3.48 -0.67 10.14
CA ARG A 513 2.51 -0.60 11.24
C ARG A 513 1.12 -0.09 10.80
N GLN A 514 0.99 0.40 9.57
CA GLN A 514 -0.25 0.98 9.04
C GLN A 514 -0.84 0.09 7.95
N GLY A 515 -1.55 -0.97 8.35
CA GLY A 515 -2.33 -1.82 7.44
C GLY A 515 -1.55 -2.96 6.80
N ASP A 516 -2.19 -3.58 5.80
CA ASP A 516 -1.73 -4.77 5.07
C ASP A 516 -0.62 -4.38 4.09
N VAL A 517 0.64 -4.50 4.53
CA VAL A 517 1.83 -4.15 3.72
C VAL A 517 2.58 -5.40 3.26
N ALA A 518 2.28 -6.57 3.85
CA ALA A 518 2.88 -7.83 3.44
C ALA A 518 2.24 -8.31 2.13
N VAL A 519 3.05 -8.86 1.23
CA VAL A 519 2.58 -9.43 -0.05
C VAL A 519 1.61 -10.57 0.19
N GLU A 520 1.86 -11.36 1.25
CA GLU A 520 0.98 -12.43 1.72
C GLU A 520 -0.44 -11.94 1.99
N ASP A 521 -0.63 -10.75 2.56
CA ASP A 521 -1.97 -10.19 2.83
C ASP A 521 -2.77 -9.89 1.55
N PHE A 522 -2.10 -9.78 0.39
CA PHE A 522 -2.74 -9.58 -0.91
C PHE A 522 -2.96 -10.88 -1.67
N ARG A 523 -2.27 -11.96 -1.31
CA ARG A 523 -2.19 -13.19 -2.10
C ARG A 523 -3.53 -13.96 -2.14
N THR A 524 -3.67 -14.81 -3.15
CA THR A 524 -4.59 -15.96 -3.16
C THR A 524 -3.78 -17.23 -2.88
N THR A 525 -4.22 -18.04 -1.93
CA THR A 525 -3.88 -19.46 -1.79
C THR A 525 -4.39 -20.20 -3.04
N SER A 526 -3.49 -20.66 -3.90
CA SER A 526 -3.79 -21.38 -5.13
C SER A 526 -2.87 -22.60 -5.25
N ILE A 527 -3.41 -23.73 -5.72
CA ILE A 527 -2.68 -24.99 -5.98
C ILE A 527 -1.73 -24.87 -7.18
N LEU A 528 -1.90 -23.88 -8.07
CA LEU A 528 -0.89 -23.53 -9.10
C LEU A 528 0.43 -23.03 -8.48
N THR A 529 0.46 -22.79 -7.17
CA THR A 529 1.69 -22.54 -6.40
C THR A 529 1.85 -23.64 -5.35
N LEU A 530 2.53 -24.72 -5.73
CA LEU A 530 2.92 -25.75 -4.77
C LEU A 530 3.66 -25.11 -3.58
N HIS A 531 3.13 -25.39 -2.38
CA HIS A 531 3.61 -25.03 -1.03
C HIS A 531 3.20 -23.62 -0.53
N PHE A 532 2.11 -23.53 0.26
CA PHE A 532 2.12 -23.34 1.72
C PHE A 532 0.74 -22.91 2.28
N ASN A 533 0.59 -23.07 3.59
CA ASN A 533 -0.62 -22.93 4.42
C ASN A 533 -1.60 -21.80 4.06
N SER A 534 -2.84 -22.20 3.79
CA SER A 534 -4.03 -21.35 3.83
C SER A 534 -4.07 -20.55 5.14
N ARG A 535 -3.96 -19.22 5.04
CA ARG A 535 -4.34 -18.31 6.13
C ARG A 535 -5.69 -17.73 5.76
N ALA A 536 -6.59 -17.67 6.75
CA ALA A 536 -7.94 -17.13 6.64
C ALA A 536 -8.03 -15.59 6.37
N GLN A 537 -6.99 -14.99 5.77
CA GLN A 537 -6.82 -13.55 5.56
C GLN A 537 -6.44 -13.16 4.13
N ASP A 538 -6.47 -14.11 3.18
CA ASP A 538 -6.18 -13.86 1.78
C ASP A 538 -7.21 -12.95 1.13
N LYS A 539 -6.76 -11.85 0.51
CA LYS A 539 -7.65 -10.90 -0.18
C LYS A 539 -7.97 -11.30 -1.62
N GLY A 540 -7.33 -12.33 -2.15
CA GLY A 540 -7.69 -12.90 -3.45
C GLY A 540 -7.20 -12.12 -4.68
N PHE A 541 -6.11 -11.35 -4.57
CA PHE A 541 -5.45 -10.78 -5.76
C PHE A 541 -4.55 -11.81 -6.45
N ILE A 542 -4.64 -11.88 -7.77
CA ILE A 542 -3.85 -12.82 -8.56
C ILE A 542 -2.45 -12.25 -8.83
N PRO A 543 -1.42 -13.10 -9.03
CA PRO A 543 -0.03 -12.63 -9.10
C PRO A 543 0.20 -11.62 -10.22
N SER A 544 -0.40 -11.85 -11.40
CA SER A 544 -0.29 -10.93 -12.54
C SER A 544 -0.85 -9.54 -12.25
N GLY A 545 -1.97 -9.45 -11.52
CA GLY A 545 -2.57 -8.19 -11.11
C GLY A 545 -1.70 -7.42 -10.11
N LEU A 546 -1.15 -8.12 -9.11
CA LEU A 546 -0.26 -7.49 -8.12
C LEU A 546 1.06 -7.02 -8.75
N VAL A 547 1.70 -7.88 -9.55
CA VAL A 547 2.96 -7.56 -10.24
C VAL A 547 2.80 -6.35 -11.15
N ASN A 548 1.75 -6.31 -11.97
CA ASN A 548 1.46 -5.17 -12.82
C ASN A 548 1.26 -3.89 -11.98
N PHE A 549 0.48 -3.95 -10.91
CA PHE A 549 0.29 -2.79 -10.04
C PHE A 549 1.62 -2.31 -9.44
N VAL A 550 2.43 -3.22 -8.91
CA VAL A 550 3.74 -2.92 -8.32
C VAL A 550 4.71 -2.35 -9.34
N ALA A 551 4.69 -2.86 -10.58
CA ALA A 551 5.49 -2.32 -11.67
C ALA A 551 5.18 -0.83 -11.88
N LEU A 552 3.90 -0.44 -11.82
CA LEU A 552 3.48 0.95 -11.99
C LEU A 552 3.74 1.87 -10.78
N LEU A 553 4.25 1.34 -9.65
CA LEU A 553 4.60 2.13 -8.47
C LEU A 553 5.98 2.78 -8.60
N GLY A 554 6.11 3.66 -9.59
CA GLY A 554 7.35 4.39 -9.83
C GLY A 554 7.84 4.29 -11.26
N TRP A 555 7.20 3.49 -12.11
CA TRP A 555 7.56 3.31 -13.51
C TRP A 555 6.34 3.48 -14.40
N ASN A 556 6.57 3.94 -15.62
CA ASN A 556 5.58 4.07 -16.69
C ASN A 556 6.31 3.74 -18.02
N PRO A 557 5.68 3.09 -19.01
CA PRO A 557 6.25 3.03 -20.35
C PRO A 557 6.60 4.42 -20.93
N ALA A 558 7.52 4.45 -21.89
CA ALA A 558 8.00 5.68 -22.53
C ALA A 558 6.93 6.41 -23.35
N ASP A 559 7.29 7.60 -23.85
CA ASP A 559 6.70 8.26 -25.02
C ASP A 559 5.19 8.57 -24.97
N GLY A 560 4.64 8.81 -23.77
CA GLY A 560 3.23 9.15 -23.61
C GLY A 560 2.28 7.97 -23.82
N ASN A 561 2.80 6.75 -23.74
CA ASN A 561 1.99 5.56 -23.65
C ASN A 561 1.17 5.58 -22.33
N ASN A 562 -0.15 5.42 -22.44
CA ASN A 562 -1.07 5.39 -21.30
C ASN A 562 -1.54 3.96 -20.97
N GLN A 563 -0.84 2.94 -21.46
CA GLN A 563 -1.09 1.55 -21.11
C GLN A 563 -0.84 1.35 -19.61
N GLU A 564 -1.79 0.74 -18.92
CA GLU A 564 -1.68 0.39 -17.50
C GLU A 564 -1.77 -1.12 -17.25
N ILE A 565 -2.18 -1.90 -18.25
CA ILE A 565 -2.31 -3.35 -18.14
C ILE A 565 -1.15 -4.01 -18.88
N PHE A 566 -0.33 -4.78 -18.16
CA PHE A 566 0.86 -5.43 -18.67
C PHE A 566 0.94 -6.88 -18.18
N ALA A 567 1.27 -7.79 -19.08
CA ALA A 567 1.77 -9.12 -18.73
C ALA A 567 3.25 -9.05 -18.33
N MET A 568 3.73 -10.05 -17.59
CA MET A 568 5.14 -10.11 -17.16
C MET A 568 6.12 -10.03 -18.35
N LYS A 569 5.84 -10.74 -19.45
CA LYS A 569 6.69 -10.71 -20.66
C LYS A 569 6.74 -9.35 -21.34
N GLU A 570 5.67 -8.57 -21.24
CA GLU A 570 5.67 -7.19 -21.73
C GLU A 570 6.50 -6.29 -20.83
N LEU A 571 6.38 -6.44 -19.50
CA LEU A 571 7.21 -5.72 -18.54
C LEU A 571 8.71 -6.04 -18.74
N GLU A 572 9.07 -7.31 -18.90
CA GLU A 572 10.46 -7.73 -19.18
C GLU A 572 11.04 -7.04 -20.43
N LYS A 573 10.21 -6.83 -21.46
CA LYS A 573 10.63 -6.20 -22.72
C LYS A 573 10.66 -4.67 -22.64
N LEU A 574 9.71 -4.05 -21.94
CA LEU A 574 9.50 -2.60 -21.94
C LEU A 574 10.21 -1.88 -20.79
N PHE A 575 10.57 -2.60 -19.72
CA PHE A 575 11.17 -1.99 -18.55
C PHE A 575 12.49 -1.30 -18.91
N SER A 576 12.63 -0.08 -18.44
CA SER A 576 13.86 0.71 -18.52
C SER A 576 13.98 1.52 -17.25
N ILE A 577 15.18 1.51 -16.66
CA ILE A 577 15.49 2.28 -15.45
C ILE A 577 15.36 3.79 -15.69
N ASP A 578 15.53 4.25 -16.93
CA ASP A 578 15.41 5.68 -17.30
C ASP A 578 13.97 6.20 -17.18
N HIS A 579 12.98 5.29 -17.22
CA HIS A 579 11.57 5.63 -17.06
C HIS A 579 11.08 5.47 -15.62
N VAL A 580 11.97 5.12 -14.69
CA VAL A 580 11.65 5.11 -13.27
C VAL A 580 11.68 6.54 -12.74
N ASN A 581 10.57 6.97 -12.14
CA ASN A 581 10.43 8.29 -11.58
C ASN A 581 11.19 8.43 -10.24
N LYS A 582 11.59 9.67 -9.94
CA LYS A 582 12.35 10.01 -8.73
C LYS A 582 11.46 10.25 -7.52
N ALA A 583 10.17 10.50 -7.74
CA ALA A 583 9.23 10.88 -6.69
C ALA A 583 8.72 9.67 -5.91
N GLY A 584 8.20 9.90 -4.71
CA GLY A 584 7.50 8.85 -3.99
C GLY A 584 6.22 8.43 -4.72
N SER A 585 5.90 7.15 -4.67
CA SER A 585 4.71 6.58 -5.34
C SER A 585 3.62 6.25 -4.33
N VAL A 586 2.42 6.77 -4.54
CA VAL A 586 1.26 6.54 -3.67
C VAL A 586 0.66 5.16 -3.96
N VAL A 587 0.50 4.36 -2.92
CA VAL A 587 -0.18 3.06 -2.99
C VAL A 587 -1.68 3.29 -2.83
N ASN A 588 -2.43 3.02 -3.90
CA ASN A 588 -3.88 3.14 -3.93
C ASN A 588 -4.52 1.77 -4.21
N VAL A 589 -5.30 1.28 -3.25
CA VAL A 589 -5.88 -0.07 -3.29
C VAL A 589 -6.99 -0.18 -4.34
N ASP A 590 -7.74 0.89 -4.59
CA ASP A 590 -8.79 0.90 -5.62
C ASP A 590 -8.19 0.72 -7.03
N ARG A 591 -7.04 1.33 -7.29
CA ARG A 591 -6.26 1.13 -8.51
C ARG A 591 -5.76 -0.30 -8.62
N LEU A 592 -5.26 -0.89 -7.53
CA LEU A 592 -4.89 -2.31 -7.50
C LEU A 592 -6.09 -3.20 -7.84
N ARG A 593 -7.27 -2.97 -7.23
CA ARG A 593 -8.50 -3.70 -7.55
C ARG A 593 -8.90 -3.56 -9.02
N TRP A 594 -8.80 -2.35 -9.57
CA TRP A 594 -9.08 -2.12 -10.98
C TRP A 594 -8.11 -2.88 -11.91
N ILE A 595 -6.79 -2.80 -11.68
CA ILE A 595 -5.80 -3.55 -12.45
C ILE A 595 -6.06 -5.05 -12.32
N ASN A 596 -6.25 -5.55 -11.09
CA ASN A 596 -6.51 -6.96 -10.85
C ASN A 596 -7.78 -7.46 -11.55
N SER A 597 -8.85 -6.65 -11.59
CA SER A 597 -10.07 -7.00 -12.34
C SER A 597 -9.81 -7.22 -13.83
N ARG A 598 -8.83 -6.52 -14.42
CA ARG A 598 -8.45 -6.72 -15.83
C ARG A 598 -7.70 -8.03 -16.03
N HIS A 599 -6.80 -8.36 -15.11
CA HIS A 599 -6.09 -9.64 -15.11
C HIS A 599 -7.01 -10.84 -14.78
N VAL A 600 -8.01 -10.67 -13.91
CA VAL A 600 -8.96 -11.76 -13.62
C VAL A 600 -9.73 -12.15 -14.89
N ARG A 601 -10.10 -11.18 -15.73
CA ARG A 601 -10.80 -11.45 -17.00
C ARG A 601 -9.96 -12.28 -17.97
N THR A 602 -8.63 -12.09 -17.99
CA THR A 602 -7.75 -12.84 -18.88
C THR A 602 -7.61 -14.31 -18.48
N LEU A 603 -7.94 -14.67 -17.23
CA LEU A 603 -8.04 -16.08 -16.84
C LEU A 603 -9.12 -16.82 -17.64
N PHE A 604 -10.13 -16.10 -18.15
CA PHE A 604 -11.26 -16.66 -18.89
C PHE A 604 -11.17 -16.36 -20.40
N ALA A 605 -9.96 -16.12 -20.92
CA ALA A 605 -9.75 -15.97 -22.36
C ALA A 605 -9.80 -17.34 -23.05
N GLU A 606 -10.36 -17.40 -24.26
CA GLU A 606 -10.55 -18.66 -24.97
C GLU A 606 -9.21 -19.36 -25.28
N GLU A 607 -8.13 -18.59 -25.53
CA GLU A 607 -6.83 -19.15 -25.89
C GLU A 607 -6.18 -19.96 -24.75
N VAL A 608 -6.59 -19.75 -23.50
CA VAL A 608 -6.02 -20.42 -22.31
C VAL A 608 -6.96 -21.45 -21.68
N ALA A 609 -8.20 -21.56 -22.16
CA ALA A 609 -9.29 -22.34 -21.53
C ALA A 609 -9.20 -23.87 -21.75
N SER A 610 -8.02 -24.46 -21.60
CA SER A 610 -7.87 -25.92 -21.48
C SER A 610 -8.54 -26.44 -20.19
N ASP A 611 -8.98 -27.70 -20.16
CA ASP A 611 -9.66 -28.26 -18.98
C ASP A 611 -8.75 -28.25 -17.73
N GLU A 612 -7.44 -28.43 -17.90
CA GLU A 612 -6.45 -28.28 -16.83
C GLU A 612 -6.44 -26.86 -16.24
N HIS A 613 -6.45 -25.84 -17.10
CA HIS A 613 -6.51 -24.44 -16.69
C HIS A 613 -7.84 -24.08 -16.03
N LYS A 614 -8.97 -24.51 -16.63
CA LYS A 614 -10.30 -24.32 -16.03
C LYS A 614 -10.35 -24.90 -14.63
N LEU A 615 -9.90 -26.14 -14.48
CA LEU A 615 -9.89 -26.84 -13.20
C LEU A 615 -9.03 -26.11 -12.16
N ALA A 616 -7.86 -25.61 -12.57
CA ALA A 616 -6.99 -24.86 -11.68
C ALA A 616 -7.64 -23.57 -11.18
N VAL A 617 -8.20 -22.75 -12.07
CA VAL A 617 -8.89 -21.50 -11.70
C VAL A 617 -10.12 -21.79 -10.83
N VAL A 618 -10.93 -22.79 -11.20
CA VAL A 618 -12.11 -23.19 -10.44
C VAL A 618 -11.72 -23.62 -9.03
N ASN A 619 -10.69 -24.46 -8.89
CA ASN A 619 -10.20 -24.90 -7.58
C ASN A 619 -9.74 -23.72 -6.71
N ASP A 620 -9.02 -22.75 -7.28
CA ASP A 620 -8.56 -21.58 -6.55
C ASP A 620 -9.72 -20.73 -6.03
N VAL A 621 -10.75 -20.55 -6.84
CA VAL A 621 -11.95 -19.82 -6.42
C VAL A 621 -12.71 -20.61 -5.36
N LEU A 622 -12.94 -21.91 -5.56
CA LEU A 622 -13.69 -22.76 -4.64
C LEU A 622 -13.02 -22.86 -3.26
N LEU A 623 -11.70 -22.95 -3.20
CA LEU A 623 -10.94 -22.92 -1.93
C LEU A 623 -11.17 -21.63 -1.15
N MET A 624 -11.30 -20.50 -1.85
CA MET A 624 -11.50 -19.17 -1.25
C MET A 624 -12.91 -18.94 -0.72
N ILE A 625 -13.90 -19.68 -1.24
CA ILE A 625 -15.32 -19.51 -0.91
C ILE A 625 -15.87 -20.73 -0.14
N SER A 626 -15.01 -21.63 0.32
CA SER A 626 -15.40 -22.88 0.99
C SER A 626 -16.32 -22.64 2.18
N SER A 627 -16.05 -21.61 3.00
CA SER A 627 -16.93 -21.21 4.10
C SER A 627 -18.32 -20.79 3.64
N ASP A 628 -18.41 -20.04 2.54
CA ASP A 628 -19.70 -19.59 1.98
C ASP A 628 -20.50 -20.78 1.44
N LEU A 629 -19.82 -21.79 0.90
CA LEU A 629 -20.43 -23.05 0.45
C LEU A 629 -20.96 -23.88 1.63
N GLU A 630 -20.20 -24.00 2.72
CA GLU A 630 -20.64 -24.71 3.94
C GLU A 630 -21.88 -24.06 4.57
N GLU A 631 -21.92 -22.74 4.65
CA GLU A 631 -23.05 -22.00 5.24
C GLU A 631 -24.38 -22.29 4.53
N VAL A 632 -24.35 -22.60 3.23
CA VAL A 632 -25.54 -22.94 2.44
C VAL A 632 -25.76 -24.45 2.28
N GLY A 633 -24.96 -25.28 2.96
CA GLY A 633 -25.07 -26.74 2.90
C GLY A 633 -24.59 -27.37 1.59
N LEU A 634 -23.67 -26.70 0.87
CA LEU A 634 -22.97 -27.29 -0.27
C LEU A 634 -21.66 -27.97 0.16
N PRO A 635 -21.11 -28.89 -0.66
CA PRO A 635 -19.77 -29.41 -0.42
C PRO A 635 -18.75 -28.28 -0.38
N SER A 636 -17.75 -28.41 0.49
CA SER A 636 -16.75 -27.36 0.72
C SER A 636 -15.37 -27.68 0.17
N THR A 637 -15.16 -28.90 -0.31
CA THR A 637 -13.96 -29.27 -1.05
C THR A 637 -14.17 -29.02 -2.54
N PRO A 638 -13.16 -28.51 -3.28
CA PRO A 638 -13.29 -28.27 -4.71
C PRO A 638 -13.68 -29.52 -5.51
N ALA A 639 -13.14 -30.68 -5.14
CA ALA A 639 -13.42 -31.95 -5.81
C ALA A 639 -14.91 -32.31 -5.75
N ASP A 640 -15.53 -32.24 -4.56
CA ASP A 640 -16.93 -32.61 -4.37
C ASP A 640 -17.88 -31.63 -5.08
N VAL A 641 -17.52 -30.33 -5.14
CA VAL A 641 -18.30 -29.32 -5.86
C VAL A 641 -18.25 -29.58 -7.37
N VAL A 642 -17.06 -29.87 -7.89
CA VAL A 642 -16.85 -30.19 -9.32
C VAL A 642 -17.57 -31.49 -9.68
N GLU A 643 -17.55 -32.51 -8.82
CA GLU A 643 -18.31 -33.74 -9.00
C GLU A 643 -19.83 -33.47 -9.04
N LYS A 644 -20.33 -32.62 -8.14
CA LYS A 644 -21.75 -32.31 -8.03
C LYS A 644 -22.31 -31.50 -9.19
N PHE A 645 -21.59 -30.48 -9.66
CA PHE A 645 -22.10 -29.52 -10.65
C PHE A 645 -21.47 -29.65 -12.04
N GLY A 646 -20.30 -30.27 -12.14
CA GLY A 646 -19.51 -30.35 -13.37
C GLY A 646 -18.61 -29.13 -13.59
N LEU A 647 -17.39 -29.37 -14.06
CA LEU A 647 -16.37 -28.34 -14.28
C LEU A 647 -16.86 -27.24 -15.24
N ASP A 648 -17.44 -27.62 -16.38
CA ASP A 648 -17.89 -26.65 -17.39
C ASP A 648 -19.03 -25.77 -16.89
N TYR A 649 -19.94 -26.31 -16.09
CA TYR A 649 -21.02 -25.53 -15.49
C TYR A 649 -20.48 -24.44 -14.56
N ILE A 650 -19.58 -24.83 -13.65
CA ILE A 650 -18.94 -23.92 -12.70
C ILE A 650 -18.12 -22.86 -13.45
N TRP A 651 -17.35 -23.29 -14.45
CA TRP A 651 -16.57 -22.39 -15.30
C TRP A 651 -17.46 -21.36 -15.99
N ARG A 652 -18.58 -21.78 -16.58
CA ARG A 652 -19.54 -20.87 -17.23
C ARG A 652 -20.16 -19.89 -16.23
N ALA A 653 -20.53 -20.34 -15.04
CA ALA A 653 -21.06 -19.47 -13.98
C ALA A 653 -20.06 -18.36 -13.62
N MET A 654 -18.78 -18.71 -13.42
CA MET A 654 -17.71 -17.74 -13.17
C MET A 654 -17.46 -16.84 -14.40
N TYR A 655 -17.45 -17.41 -15.61
CA TYR A 655 -17.27 -16.67 -16.86
C TYR A 655 -18.29 -15.53 -17.00
N LEU A 656 -19.56 -15.79 -16.68
CA LEU A 656 -20.63 -14.79 -16.72
C LEU A 656 -20.45 -13.65 -15.70
N MET A 657 -19.72 -13.90 -14.61
CA MET A 657 -19.50 -12.94 -13.53
C MET A 657 -18.15 -12.23 -13.59
N LYS A 658 -17.18 -12.69 -14.40
CA LYS A 658 -15.79 -12.18 -14.45
C LYS A 658 -15.65 -10.67 -14.60
N GLU A 659 -16.58 -10.02 -15.30
CA GLU A 659 -16.58 -8.57 -15.52
C GLU A 659 -16.87 -7.74 -14.26
N ARG A 660 -17.50 -8.36 -13.25
CA ARG A 660 -17.91 -7.75 -11.97
C ARG A 660 -16.95 -8.06 -10.83
N VAL A 661 -15.95 -8.91 -11.08
CA VAL A 661 -15.02 -9.40 -10.07
C VAL A 661 -13.71 -8.61 -10.15
N SER A 662 -13.29 -8.10 -9.00
CA SER A 662 -11.99 -7.46 -8.80
C SER A 662 -10.99 -8.35 -8.09
N VAL A 663 -11.44 -9.32 -7.29
CA VAL A 663 -10.63 -10.34 -6.58
C VAL A 663 -11.38 -11.67 -6.51
N LEU A 664 -10.68 -12.80 -6.50
CA LEU A 664 -11.29 -14.14 -6.64
C LEU A 664 -12.44 -14.45 -5.66
N PRO A 665 -12.39 -14.11 -4.36
CA PRO A 665 -13.48 -14.39 -3.43
C PRO A 665 -14.82 -13.75 -3.81
N GLU A 666 -14.82 -12.66 -4.59
CA GLU A 666 -16.06 -12.02 -5.03
C GLU A 666 -16.90 -12.92 -5.96
N PHE A 667 -16.31 -13.98 -6.53
CA PHE A 667 -17.08 -15.01 -7.24
C PHE A 667 -18.06 -15.75 -6.33
N GLY A 668 -17.78 -15.93 -5.03
CA GLY A 668 -18.64 -16.67 -4.12
C GLY A 668 -20.05 -16.11 -4.11
N LEU A 669 -20.20 -14.90 -3.57
CA LEU A 669 -21.48 -14.19 -3.52
C LEU A 669 -22.15 -14.06 -4.92
N LEU A 670 -21.38 -13.75 -5.96
CA LEU A 670 -21.93 -13.51 -7.30
C LEU A 670 -22.39 -14.79 -8.01
N CYS A 671 -21.77 -15.94 -7.73
CA CYS A 671 -22.08 -17.20 -8.38
C CYS A 671 -23.04 -18.09 -7.55
N MET A 672 -23.25 -17.80 -6.26
CA MET A 672 -24.15 -18.57 -5.40
C MET A 672 -25.50 -18.91 -6.04
N PRO A 673 -26.20 -17.98 -6.73
CA PRO A 673 -27.50 -18.30 -7.33
C PRO A 673 -27.46 -19.37 -8.43
N PHE A 674 -26.29 -19.70 -8.99
CA PHE A 674 -26.18 -20.82 -9.94
C PHE A 674 -26.16 -22.18 -9.23
N PHE A 675 -25.69 -22.23 -7.97
CA PHE A 675 -25.54 -23.46 -7.22
C PHE A 675 -26.69 -23.73 -6.24
N THR A 676 -27.38 -22.68 -5.79
CA THR A 676 -28.47 -22.77 -4.81
C THR A 676 -29.67 -21.90 -5.18
N ASN A 677 -30.80 -22.11 -4.50
CA ASN A 677 -31.94 -21.20 -4.59
C ASN A 677 -31.55 -19.83 -4.01
N PRO A 678 -32.03 -18.72 -4.62
CA PRO A 678 -31.64 -17.39 -4.18
C PRO A 678 -32.20 -17.06 -2.79
N ASP A 679 -31.38 -16.40 -1.96
CA ASP A 679 -31.82 -15.89 -0.67
C ASP A 679 -32.64 -14.60 -0.86
N LEU A 680 -33.96 -14.79 -0.99
CA LEU A 680 -34.92 -13.69 -1.07
C LEU A 680 -35.12 -12.95 0.26
N SER A 681 -34.55 -13.43 1.37
CA SER A 681 -34.61 -12.77 2.68
C SER A 681 -33.49 -11.74 2.90
N SER A 682 -32.45 -11.77 2.05
CA SER A 682 -31.35 -10.82 2.10
C SER A 682 -31.81 -9.37 1.98
N SER A 683 -31.06 -8.43 2.58
CA SER A 683 -31.40 -7.00 2.54
C SER A 683 -31.54 -6.46 1.12
N VAL A 684 -30.67 -6.92 0.20
CA VAL A 684 -30.71 -6.52 -1.22
C VAL A 684 -31.99 -7.02 -1.88
N ALA A 685 -32.35 -8.28 -1.66
CA ALA A 685 -33.59 -8.85 -2.19
C ALA A 685 -34.82 -8.12 -1.62
N GLN A 686 -34.84 -7.77 -0.33
CA GLN A 686 -35.94 -7.00 0.26
C GLN A 686 -36.05 -5.59 -0.34
N ASP A 687 -34.94 -4.89 -0.57
CA ASP A 687 -34.93 -3.60 -1.24
C ASP A 687 -35.44 -3.72 -2.70
N MET A 688 -35.01 -4.74 -3.43
CA MET A 688 -35.54 -5.05 -4.77
C MET A 688 -37.04 -5.33 -4.72
N LYS A 689 -37.51 -6.07 -3.71
CA LYS A 689 -38.92 -6.39 -3.54
C LYS A 689 -39.76 -5.12 -3.42
N ILE A 690 -39.37 -4.16 -2.57
CA ILE A 690 -40.18 -2.94 -2.41
C ILE A 690 -40.11 -2.04 -3.66
N MET A 691 -38.99 -2.07 -4.39
CA MET A 691 -38.79 -1.22 -5.57
C MET A 691 -39.45 -1.75 -6.84
N TYR A 692 -39.52 -3.07 -6.99
CA TYR A 692 -39.83 -3.70 -8.28
C TYR A 692 -40.97 -4.72 -8.23
N ILE A 693 -41.42 -5.15 -7.05
CA ILE A 693 -42.47 -6.17 -6.92
C ILE A 693 -43.77 -5.52 -6.42
N ASP A 694 -44.82 -5.69 -7.20
CA ASP A 694 -46.18 -5.19 -6.94
C ASP A 694 -47.23 -6.25 -7.31
N GLU A 695 -48.51 -5.90 -7.19
CA GLU A 695 -49.64 -6.79 -7.50
C GLU A 695 -49.65 -7.28 -8.96
N SER A 696 -49.11 -6.48 -9.90
CA SER A 696 -49.07 -6.82 -11.33
C SER A 696 -47.90 -7.74 -11.71
N THR A 697 -46.98 -7.98 -10.76
CA THR A 697 -45.75 -8.73 -11.01
C THR A 697 -46.02 -10.21 -11.28
N ALA A 698 -47.04 -10.79 -10.65
CA ALA A 698 -47.40 -12.20 -10.87
C ALA A 698 -47.77 -12.45 -12.34
N ASP A 699 -48.64 -11.63 -12.91
CA ASP A 699 -49.03 -11.74 -14.32
C ASP A 699 -47.85 -11.47 -15.27
N LEU A 700 -46.98 -10.52 -14.92
CA LEU A 700 -45.79 -10.21 -15.71
C LEU A 700 -44.83 -11.39 -15.76
N VAL A 701 -44.60 -12.03 -14.63
CA VAL A 701 -43.74 -13.22 -14.53
C VAL A 701 -44.37 -14.39 -15.29
N ALA A 702 -45.70 -14.56 -15.22
CA ALA A 702 -46.41 -15.57 -15.99
C ALA A 702 -46.20 -15.40 -17.51
N ASP A 703 -46.34 -14.18 -18.05
CA ASP A 703 -46.08 -13.92 -19.47
C ASP A 703 -44.63 -14.23 -19.87
N VAL A 704 -43.66 -13.93 -19.00
CA VAL A 704 -42.26 -14.28 -19.23
C VAL A 704 -42.10 -15.80 -19.28
N CYS A 705 -42.66 -16.54 -18.31
CA CYS A 705 -42.63 -17.99 -18.29
C CYS A 705 -43.25 -18.59 -19.56
N SER A 706 -44.45 -18.15 -19.97
CA SER A 706 -45.11 -18.63 -21.18
C SER A 706 -44.27 -18.40 -22.43
N ASN A 707 -43.64 -17.23 -22.57
CA ASN A 707 -42.75 -16.95 -23.69
C ASN A 707 -41.47 -17.82 -23.68
N LEU A 708 -40.97 -18.20 -22.50
CA LEU A 708 -39.82 -19.09 -22.38
C LEU A 708 -40.18 -20.54 -22.71
N CYS A 709 -41.35 -21.03 -22.28
CA CYS A 709 -41.83 -22.37 -22.61
C CYS A 709 -42.11 -22.57 -24.10
N ASN A 710 -42.36 -21.48 -24.85
CA ASN A 710 -42.58 -21.52 -26.29
C ASN A 710 -41.28 -21.56 -27.12
N LEU A 711 -40.11 -21.42 -26.49
CA LEU A 711 -38.83 -21.58 -27.16
C LEU A 711 -38.52 -23.07 -27.31
N SER A 712 -38.13 -23.48 -28.51
CA SER A 712 -37.53 -24.81 -28.71
C SER A 712 -36.15 -24.91 -28.03
N ASP A 713 -35.64 -26.13 -27.84
CA ASP A 713 -34.31 -26.37 -27.28
C ASP A 713 -33.20 -25.65 -28.09
N GLU A 714 -33.33 -25.62 -29.41
CA GLU A 714 -32.40 -24.92 -30.32
C GLU A 714 -32.49 -23.39 -30.18
N GLU A 715 -33.67 -22.87 -29.81
CA GLU A 715 -33.90 -21.46 -29.57
C GLU A 715 -33.57 -21.03 -28.14
N PHE A 716 -33.32 -21.94 -27.19
CA PHE A 716 -33.03 -21.63 -25.78
C PHE A 716 -31.60 -21.09 -25.59
N THR A 717 -31.33 -19.96 -26.25
CA THR A 717 -30.05 -19.27 -26.31
C THR A 717 -30.18 -17.88 -25.67
N PRO A 718 -29.09 -17.28 -25.15
CA PRO A 718 -29.16 -16.00 -24.45
C PRO A 718 -29.83 -14.87 -25.23
N ASP A 719 -29.62 -14.83 -26.55
CA ASP A 719 -30.19 -13.82 -27.45
C ASP A 719 -31.70 -13.98 -27.62
N HIS A 720 -32.18 -15.20 -27.86
CA HIS A 720 -33.61 -15.47 -28.02
C HIS A 720 -34.35 -15.29 -26.70
N ILE A 721 -33.81 -15.76 -25.59
CA ILE A 721 -34.35 -15.50 -24.24
C ILE A 721 -34.47 -14.00 -23.98
N THR A 722 -33.42 -13.23 -24.30
CA THR A 722 -33.43 -11.78 -24.14
C THR A 722 -34.48 -11.10 -25.03
N LYS A 723 -34.66 -11.57 -26.28
CA LYS A 723 -35.71 -11.09 -27.19
C LYS A 723 -37.10 -11.40 -26.64
N SER A 724 -37.33 -12.61 -26.11
CA SER A 724 -38.60 -13.03 -25.51
C SER A 724 -39.00 -12.16 -24.32
N ILE A 725 -38.05 -11.83 -23.42
CA ILE A 725 -38.32 -10.93 -22.29
C ILE A 725 -38.61 -9.50 -22.76
N LYS A 726 -37.89 -9.00 -23.78
CA LYS A 726 -38.15 -7.68 -24.38
C LYS A 726 -39.52 -7.61 -25.05
N ALA A 727 -40.02 -8.71 -25.63
CA ALA A 727 -41.35 -8.78 -26.22
C ALA A 727 -42.45 -8.58 -25.15
N VAL A 728 -42.30 -9.16 -23.95
CA VAL A 728 -43.22 -8.93 -22.82
C VAL A 728 -43.26 -7.44 -22.45
N ALA A 729 -42.09 -6.80 -22.34
CA ALA A 729 -42.01 -5.36 -22.04
C ALA A 729 -42.73 -4.51 -23.10
N LYS A 730 -42.56 -4.84 -24.38
CA LYS A 730 -43.22 -4.15 -25.51
C LYS A 730 -44.74 -4.36 -25.48
N ASN A 731 -45.20 -5.59 -25.30
CA ASN A 731 -46.63 -5.95 -25.30
C ASN A 731 -47.36 -5.30 -24.13
N ARG A 732 -46.75 -5.28 -22.94
CA ARG A 732 -47.29 -4.61 -21.75
C ARG A 732 -47.06 -3.09 -21.73
N LYS A 733 -46.37 -2.53 -22.73
CA LYS A 733 -45.98 -1.10 -22.81
C LYS A 733 -45.22 -0.62 -21.56
N LEU A 734 -44.38 -1.50 -21.00
CA LEU A 734 -43.56 -1.22 -19.82
C LEU A 734 -42.11 -0.92 -20.22
N GLY A 735 -41.44 -0.07 -19.43
CA GLY A 735 -39.99 0.11 -19.55
C GLY A 735 -39.26 -1.20 -19.21
N LEU A 736 -38.22 -1.54 -19.97
CA LEU A 736 -37.52 -2.83 -19.87
C LEU A 736 -37.05 -3.17 -18.44
N LYS A 737 -36.58 -2.17 -17.67
CA LYS A 737 -36.17 -2.36 -16.28
C LYS A 737 -37.30 -2.89 -15.38
N LYS A 738 -38.56 -2.50 -15.64
CA LYS A 738 -39.74 -2.99 -14.88
C LYS A 738 -40.05 -4.46 -15.14
N VAL A 739 -39.54 -5.05 -16.23
CA VAL A 739 -39.70 -6.48 -16.52
C VAL A 739 -38.47 -7.27 -16.07
N LEU A 740 -37.26 -6.75 -16.32
CA LEU A 740 -36.01 -7.44 -15.98
C LEU A 740 -35.79 -7.55 -14.47
N MET A 741 -36.09 -6.51 -13.69
CA MET A 741 -35.77 -6.52 -12.25
C MET A 741 -36.62 -7.51 -11.44
N PRO A 742 -37.93 -7.68 -11.70
CA PRO A 742 -38.71 -8.74 -11.06
C PRO A 742 -38.21 -10.15 -11.39
N VAL A 743 -37.91 -10.43 -12.67
CA VAL A 743 -37.36 -11.73 -13.08
C VAL A 743 -36.01 -11.97 -12.39
N ARG A 744 -35.12 -10.98 -12.38
CA ARG A 744 -33.83 -11.06 -11.68
C ARG A 744 -34.00 -11.31 -10.18
N TYR A 745 -34.95 -10.62 -9.54
CA TYR A 745 -35.26 -10.82 -8.13
C TYR A 745 -35.56 -12.29 -7.84
N TYR A 746 -36.49 -12.91 -8.57
CA TYR A 746 -36.85 -14.31 -8.35
C TYR A 746 -35.75 -15.30 -8.71
N LEU A 747 -34.96 -15.01 -9.75
CA LEU A 747 -33.90 -15.92 -10.20
C LEU A 747 -32.64 -15.85 -9.35
N THR A 748 -32.26 -14.66 -8.88
CA THR A 748 -30.95 -14.42 -8.26
C THR A 748 -31.01 -13.79 -6.88
N GLY A 749 -32.08 -13.07 -6.53
CA GLY A 749 -32.13 -12.27 -5.30
C GLY A 749 -31.14 -11.10 -5.27
N MET A 750 -30.50 -10.79 -6.40
CA MET A 750 -29.40 -9.81 -6.49
C MET A 750 -29.76 -8.71 -7.49
N ASP A 751 -29.39 -7.47 -7.19
CA ASP A 751 -29.61 -6.31 -8.06
C ASP A 751 -28.52 -6.17 -9.13
N VAL A 752 -27.39 -6.85 -8.94
CA VAL A 752 -26.25 -6.93 -9.85
C VAL A 752 -26.00 -8.39 -10.24
N GLY A 753 -25.72 -8.63 -11.52
CA GLY A 753 -25.35 -9.96 -12.03
C GLY A 753 -25.20 -9.96 -13.54
N ALA A 754 -24.96 -11.15 -14.13
CA ALA A 754 -24.88 -11.38 -15.57
C ALA A 754 -26.17 -10.98 -16.31
N GLY A 755 -26.11 -10.95 -17.64
CA GLY A 755 -27.29 -10.75 -18.49
C GLY A 755 -28.37 -11.79 -18.16
N LEU A 756 -29.64 -11.38 -18.14
CA LEU A 756 -30.72 -12.32 -17.80
C LEU A 756 -30.87 -13.45 -18.81
N GLY A 757 -30.58 -13.19 -20.09
CA GLY A 757 -30.50 -14.23 -21.12
C GLY A 757 -29.49 -15.32 -20.75
N ASP A 758 -28.26 -14.93 -20.45
CA ASP A 758 -27.19 -15.85 -20.06
C ASP A 758 -27.49 -16.57 -18.73
N THR A 759 -28.06 -15.85 -17.76
CA THR A 759 -28.45 -16.43 -16.47
C THR A 759 -29.55 -17.48 -16.62
N ILE A 760 -30.56 -17.23 -17.45
CA ILE A 760 -31.67 -18.17 -17.69
C ILE A 760 -31.19 -19.38 -18.48
N GLU A 761 -30.36 -19.17 -19.51
CA GLU A 761 -29.77 -20.27 -20.28
C GLU A 761 -28.95 -21.19 -19.37
N LEU A 762 -28.06 -20.64 -18.55
CA LEU A 762 -27.21 -21.45 -17.68
C LEU A 762 -28.01 -22.13 -16.54
N LEU A 763 -29.05 -21.51 -15.99
CA LEU A 763 -29.90 -22.16 -14.99
C LEU A 763 -30.75 -23.29 -15.57
N GLY A 764 -31.07 -23.23 -16.86
CA GLY A 764 -32.01 -24.12 -17.53
C GLY A 764 -33.48 -23.76 -17.23
N LEU A 765 -34.35 -24.11 -18.18
CA LEU A 765 -35.78 -23.78 -18.15
C LEU A 765 -36.47 -24.28 -16.87
N GLU A 766 -36.22 -25.53 -16.47
CA GLU A 766 -36.87 -26.14 -15.30
C GLU A 766 -36.59 -25.35 -14.00
N THR A 767 -35.32 -25.01 -13.74
CA THR A 767 -34.94 -24.24 -12.55
C THR A 767 -35.55 -22.83 -12.59
N VAL A 768 -35.59 -22.21 -13.77
CA VAL A 768 -36.16 -20.88 -13.97
C VAL A 768 -37.65 -20.87 -13.65
N LEU A 769 -38.43 -21.79 -14.21
CA LEU A 769 -39.87 -21.90 -13.95
C LEU A 769 -40.17 -22.17 -12.47
N ARG A 770 -39.41 -23.07 -11.85
CA ARG A 770 -39.50 -23.36 -10.41
C ARG A 770 -39.26 -22.12 -9.55
N ARG A 771 -38.21 -21.34 -9.84
CA ARG A 771 -37.87 -20.12 -9.08
C ARG A 771 -38.87 -18.99 -9.28
N LEU A 772 -39.44 -18.88 -10.49
CA LEU A 772 -40.51 -17.95 -10.81
C LEU A 772 -41.87 -18.38 -10.24
N LYS A 773 -41.93 -19.52 -9.53
CA LYS A 773 -43.15 -20.09 -8.93
C LYS A 773 -44.26 -20.32 -9.95
N PHE A 774 -43.88 -20.67 -11.18
CA PHE A 774 -44.82 -20.96 -12.25
C PHE A 774 -45.25 -22.42 -12.14
N SER A 775 -46.54 -22.66 -11.85
CA SER A 775 -47.10 -23.96 -11.50
C SER A 775 -47.91 -24.63 -12.62
N GLU A 776 -47.93 -24.09 -13.84
CA GLU A 776 -48.51 -24.80 -15.00
C GLU A 776 -47.52 -25.86 -15.51
N VAL A 777 -47.57 -27.03 -14.87
CA VAL A 777 -47.01 -28.28 -15.38
C VAL A 777 -47.81 -28.69 -16.61
N THR A 778 -47.41 -28.18 -17.77
CA THR A 778 -47.59 -28.81 -19.09
C THR A 778 -46.61 -28.16 -20.07
N CYS A 779 -45.31 -28.35 -19.86
CA CYS A 779 -44.39 -28.35 -20.99
C CYS A 779 -44.59 -29.70 -21.68
N ILE A 780 -45.27 -29.68 -22.82
CA ILE A 780 -45.43 -30.87 -23.67
C ILE A 780 -44.04 -31.22 -24.19
N THR A 781 -43.56 -32.40 -23.82
CA THR A 781 -42.34 -33.06 -24.30
C THR A 781 -42.25 -33.12 -25.81
#